data_AF-A0A4Q5X4W1-F1
#
_entry.id   AF-A0A4Q5X4W1-F1
#
_cell.length_a   1.000
_cell.length_b   1.000
_cell.length_c   1.000
_cell.angle_alpha   90.00
_cell.angle_beta   90.00
_cell.angle_gamma   90.00
#
_symmetry.space_group_name_H-M   'P 1'
#
loop_
_entity.id
_entity.type
_entity.pdbx_description
1 polymer ?
#
loop_
_entity_poly.entity_id
_entity_poly.type
_entity_poly.pdbx_seq_one_letter_code
_entity_poly.pdbx_strand_id
1 'polypeptide(L)'
;MLLTGVSGCISVLASACLDRPVVPTEPRTSNLYVEPIRTEVIDKLDLLFMIDNSQSMGDKQRLLAEAVPQLVDRLVVPRCVGNGMVQARGSVDEKCPPGMQPEFRAVRDIHVAVITSSLGAHGARNSFCSPGDAGHPDDRAMLLPSVRTGLTSYQGSGFLAWDPDGKLNPPGETNAQRLGTDFAEMVKSAYEDGCGYEASLEAWYRFLIDPAPPAALVVTGAPPNEQTVAMGVDEALLAQRQAFLRPDSLVAIMMLTDENDCSIRDDGWGHMAADTHNDSFMWRGNSACAKDPNDPCCLPCVAAAPEGCIAHTADPVCQGAAGGRLGSKEDALNQRCLENKRRFGYDFLYPTSRYIAGLTQKKVPSRATGGLVDNPLFAPGPTGVSRDVGLVYLAGIVGVPWQDIADDASLTGGGLRYLTARQLAERKRWDVLVGDPATNTPPSDPFMRESLAPRSGTNPITGDAIAPETSTNPRQNAINGHEQKPNGTDLQLACTFALDPQPCAADGRCDCRPPSEEDPVNAPGDLASNSPLCQPPGGGPAEPTQYFGKAYPGLRPLEVLKGIGDAAIVASICPKVQEKGQPGYGYEPAVDALVDRLRDVLSGRCLPRPLAVASNASGELPCVVVEAAAVPQGGACSCELQSRSPASTEASALVRSRLKGRLECDAPNKPACESLCLCELAQSTGDALTQCLNDVQGPDVPGYCYVHPFGDSPSGNADLVANCEEGKKQLLRFVGKDTPRPGATAVIACLGATLH
;
A
#
# COMPACT_ATOMS: atom_id res chain seq x y z
N MET A 1 -0.22 85.62 -31.91
CA MET A 1 -1.23 84.57 -32.20
C MET A 1 -2.13 84.39 -30.97
N LEU A 2 -3.32 83.83 -31.12
CA LEU A 2 -4.46 83.84 -30.16
C LEU A 2 -5.26 82.52 -30.33
N LEU A 3 -5.92 81.88 -29.36
CA LEU A 3 -6.12 82.02 -27.89
C LEU A 3 -5.84 80.61 -27.24
N THR A 4 -6.06 80.25 -25.96
CA THR A 4 -6.73 80.83 -24.76
C THR A 4 -5.81 80.55 -23.53
N GLY A 5 -6.15 80.33 -22.23
CA GLY A 5 -7.39 80.18 -21.43
C GLY A 5 -7.77 78.70 -21.11
N VAL A 6 -8.26 78.32 -19.92
CA VAL A 6 -8.55 79.07 -18.67
C VAL A 6 -8.35 78.14 -17.42
N SER A 7 -8.10 78.73 -16.25
CA SER A 7 -8.01 78.14 -14.88
C SER A 7 -9.24 77.36 -14.39
N GLY A 8 -9.20 76.60 -13.26
CA GLY A 8 -8.07 76.24 -12.37
C GLY A 8 -8.43 76.19 -10.86
N CYS A 9 -7.42 76.02 -9.98
CA CYS A 9 -7.43 76.25 -8.50
C CYS A 9 -8.37 75.34 -7.63
N ILE A 10 -8.21 75.16 -6.31
CA ILE A 10 -7.58 75.94 -5.21
C ILE A 10 -6.69 75.07 -4.29
N SER A 11 -5.75 75.70 -3.57
CA SER A 11 -4.89 75.09 -2.53
C SER A 11 -5.02 75.80 -1.17
N VAL A 12 -4.71 75.09 -0.07
CA VAL A 12 -4.52 75.66 1.29
C VAL A 12 -3.35 74.92 1.99
N LEU A 13 -2.60 75.65 2.82
CA LEU A 13 -1.40 75.17 3.54
C LEU A 13 -1.70 74.86 5.02
N ALA A 14 -0.95 73.92 5.61
CA ALA A 14 -0.67 73.88 7.04
C ALA A 14 0.67 73.17 7.29
N SER A 15 1.48 73.67 8.23
CA SER A 15 2.77 73.11 8.62
C SER A 15 2.76 72.66 10.09
N ALA A 16 3.22 71.45 10.37
CA ALA A 16 3.49 70.98 11.71
C ALA A 16 4.60 69.92 11.68
N CYS A 17 5.64 70.10 12.49
CA CYS A 17 6.58 69.03 12.80
C CYS A 17 6.02 68.22 13.98
N LEU A 18 6.10 66.89 13.89
CA LEU A 18 5.99 66.01 15.04
C LEU A 18 7.14 65.02 14.98
N ASP A 19 8.22 65.34 15.70
CA ASP A 19 9.21 64.34 16.09
C ASP A 19 8.49 63.28 16.91
N ARG A 20 8.21 62.13 16.28
CA ARG A 20 7.71 60.96 16.98
C ARG A 20 8.93 60.25 17.57
N PRO A 21 9.13 60.24 18.90
CA PRO A 21 10.29 59.57 19.47
C PRO A 21 10.23 58.09 19.10
N VAL A 22 11.24 57.63 18.36
CA VAL A 22 11.45 56.21 18.10
C VAL A 22 11.94 55.59 19.39
N VAL A 23 10.99 55.21 20.25
CA VAL A 23 11.25 54.33 21.39
C VAL A 23 11.95 53.08 20.83
N PRO A 24 13.06 52.61 21.42
CA PRO A 24 13.64 51.32 21.09
C PRO A 24 12.65 50.22 21.49
N THR A 25 11.73 49.88 20.59
CA THR A 25 10.92 48.69 20.71
C THR A 25 11.84 47.50 20.46
N GLU A 26 12.37 46.90 21.53
CA GLU A 26 12.94 45.56 21.43
C GLU A 26 11.90 44.65 20.77
N PRO A 27 12.19 44.04 19.61
CA PRO A 27 11.25 43.17 18.95
C PRO A 27 11.14 41.89 19.77
N ARG A 28 10.20 41.86 20.72
CA ARG A 28 9.80 40.64 21.43
C ARG A 28 9.09 39.69 20.46
N THR A 29 9.87 39.06 19.61
CA THR A 29 9.49 37.85 18.88
C THR A 29 9.27 36.76 19.92
N SER A 30 8.03 36.60 20.36
CA SER A 30 7.61 35.43 21.10
C SER A 30 7.75 34.23 20.16
N ASN A 31 8.87 33.52 20.25
CA ASN A 31 9.16 32.29 19.51
C ASN A 31 8.35 31.11 20.09
N LEU A 32 7.04 31.32 20.15
CA LEU A 32 6.01 30.46 20.71
C LEU A 32 5.58 29.47 19.62
N TYR A 33 6.43 28.47 19.40
CA TYR A 33 6.23 27.44 18.39
C TYR A 33 5.32 26.32 18.91
N VAL A 34 4.38 25.89 18.08
CA VAL A 34 3.40 24.84 18.43
C VAL A 34 3.37 23.80 17.32
N GLU A 35 4.07 22.69 17.53
CA GLU A 35 3.81 21.46 16.79
C GLU A 35 2.93 20.55 17.65
N PRO A 36 1.71 20.21 17.24
CA PRO A 36 1.06 19.04 17.80
C PRO A 36 1.82 17.81 17.32
N ILE A 37 2.62 17.23 18.20
CA ILE A 37 3.28 15.94 17.99
C ILE A 37 2.19 14.87 18.01
N ARG A 38 1.72 14.50 16.81
CA ARG A 38 0.73 13.44 16.62
C ARG A 38 1.27 12.10 17.12
N THR A 39 1.06 11.89 18.41
CA THR A 39 1.09 10.62 19.13
C THR A 39 -0.34 10.33 19.58
N GLU A 40 -1.24 10.28 18.59
CA GLU A 40 -2.34 9.32 18.65
C GLU A 40 -1.68 7.96 18.82
N VAL A 41 -1.86 7.34 19.99
CA VAL A 41 -1.36 5.98 20.23
C VAL A 41 -2.24 5.05 19.41
N ILE A 42 -1.76 4.69 18.23
CA ILE A 42 -2.48 3.85 17.28
C ILE A 42 -2.69 2.48 17.92
N ASP A 43 -3.90 2.27 18.45
CA ASP A 43 -4.35 0.99 18.99
C ASP A 43 -5.37 0.27 18.09
N LYS A 44 -5.69 0.90 16.95
CA LYS A 44 -6.59 0.44 15.89
C LYS A 44 -5.87 0.16 14.58
N LEU A 45 -6.24 -0.96 13.96
CA LEU A 45 -5.64 -1.45 12.71
C LEU A 45 -6.73 -1.99 11.77
N ASP A 46 -6.77 -1.51 10.53
CA ASP A 46 -7.64 -2.04 9.47
C ASP A 46 -6.75 -2.76 8.45
N LEU A 47 -6.87 -4.09 8.38
CA LEU A 47 -6.15 -4.96 7.45
C LEU A 47 -7.05 -5.31 6.27
N LEU A 48 -6.67 -4.89 5.06
CA LEU A 48 -7.33 -5.31 3.81
C LEU A 48 -6.38 -6.20 3.01
N PHE A 49 -6.80 -7.43 2.74
CA PHE A 49 -6.10 -8.34 1.86
C PHE A 49 -6.78 -8.35 0.50
N MET A 50 -6.03 -8.01 -0.54
CA MET A 50 -6.42 -8.20 -1.93
C MET A 50 -5.70 -9.46 -2.41
N ILE A 51 -6.47 -10.49 -2.76
CA ILE A 51 -5.95 -11.79 -3.15
C ILE A 51 -6.36 -12.06 -4.59
N ASP A 52 -5.37 -12.24 -5.45
CA ASP A 52 -5.61 -12.65 -6.81
C ASP A 52 -6.21 -14.06 -6.85
N ASN A 53 -7.32 -14.21 -7.59
CA ASN A 53 -8.10 -15.45 -7.69
C ASN A 53 -8.05 -16.09 -9.09
N SER A 54 -7.06 -15.71 -9.92
CA SER A 54 -6.73 -16.40 -11.16
C SER A 54 -6.17 -17.82 -10.95
N GLN A 55 -6.21 -18.65 -12.00
CA GLN A 55 -6.01 -20.11 -11.91
C GLN A 55 -4.60 -20.56 -11.47
N SER A 56 -3.61 -19.68 -11.55
CA SER A 56 -2.23 -19.86 -11.07
C SER A 56 -2.09 -19.83 -9.53
N MET A 57 -3.12 -19.37 -8.81
CA MET A 57 -2.94 -18.82 -7.47
C MET A 57 -2.97 -19.82 -6.31
N GLY A 58 -3.44 -21.06 -6.52
CA GLY A 58 -3.68 -22.03 -5.45
C GLY A 58 -2.51 -22.25 -4.49
N ASP A 59 -1.31 -22.52 -5.01
CA ASP A 59 -0.13 -22.76 -4.18
C ASP A 59 0.25 -21.56 -3.31
N LYS A 60 0.06 -20.35 -3.87
CA LYS A 60 0.36 -19.07 -3.22
C LYS A 60 -0.69 -18.75 -2.16
N GLN A 61 -1.96 -18.97 -2.45
CA GLN A 61 -3.05 -18.85 -1.49
C GLN A 61 -2.89 -19.84 -0.32
N ARG A 62 -2.44 -21.09 -0.56
CA ARG A 62 -2.10 -22.03 0.51
C ARG A 62 -0.96 -21.51 1.39
N LEU A 63 0.16 -21.04 0.80
CA LEU A 63 1.27 -20.45 1.56
C LEU A 63 0.85 -19.22 2.38
N LEU A 64 -0.01 -18.35 1.82
CA LEU A 64 -0.55 -17.21 2.55
C LEU A 64 -1.45 -17.65 3.70
N ALA A 65 -2.31 -18.65 3.50
CA ALA A 65 -3.19 -19.18 4.53
C ALA A 65 -2.44 -19.84 5.71
N GLU A 66 -1.19 -20.27 5.52
CA GLU A 66 -0.31 -20.72 6.61
C GLU A 66 0.46 -19.58 7.30
N ALA A 67 0.65 -18.44 6.63
CA ALA A 67 1.33 -17.27 7.16
C ALA A 67 0.40 -16.32 7.93
N VAL A 68 -0.85 -16.15 7.52
CA VAL A 68 -1.78 -15.20 8.17
C VAL A 68 -2.11 -15.49 9.64
N PRO A 69 -2.15 -16.74 10.17
CA PRO A 69 -2.30 -16.95 11.60
C PRO A 69 -1.10 -16.40 12.39
N GLN A 70 0.12 -16.50 11.82
CA GLN A 70 1.34 -15.95 12.45
C GLN A 70 1.32 -14.42 12.48
N LEU A 71 0.77 -13.78 11.45
CA LEU A 71 0.55 -12.33 11.42
C LEU A 71 -0.40 -11.89 12.55
N VAL A 72 -1.53 -12.59 12.71
CA VAL A 72 -2.49 -12.33 13.79
C VAL A 72 -1.83 -12.53 15.16
N ASP A 73 -1.25 -13.70 15.42
CA ASP A 73 -0.59 -14.01 16.69
C ASP A 73 0.51 -12.99 17.01
N ARG A 74 1.33 -12.56 16.04
CA ARG A 74 2.40 -11.59 16.30
C ARG A 74 1.91 -10.16 16.55
N LEU A 75 0.82 -9.73 15.90
CA LEU A 75 0.21 -8.41 16.13
C LEU A 75 -0.49 -8.30 17.50
N VAL A 76 -1.16 -9.38 17.94
CA VAL A 76 -1.97 -9.36 19.17
C VAL A 76 -1.25 -9.98 20.38
N VAL A 77 -0.23 -10.80 20.14
CA VAL A 77 0.68 -11.39 21.16
C VAL A 77 2.16 -11.09 20.80
N PRO A 78 2.56 -9.80 20.69
CA PRO A 78 3.94 -9.42 20.33
C PRO A 78 4.96 -10.00 21.31
N ARG A 79 6.06 -10.54 20.76
CA ARG A 79 7.11 -11.28 21.47
C ARG A 79 7.79 -10.42 22.55
N CYS A 80 8.31 -11.01 23.61
CA CYS A 80 9.14 -10.32 24.59
C CYS A 80 10.56 -10.13 24.05
N VAL A 81 11.16 -8.96 24.27
CA VAL A 81 12.54 -8.61 23.90
C VAL A 81 13.29 -7.96 25.06
N GLY A 82 14.56 -8.30 25.21
CA GLY A 82 15.45 -7.74 26.22
C GLY A 82 16.81 -8.44 26.24
N ASN A 83 17.89 -7.72 26.52
CA ASN A 83 19.26 -8.25 26.61
C ASN A 83 19.72 -9.12 25.42
N GLY A 84 19.26 -8.79 24.20
CA GLY A 84 19.54 -9.56 22.98
C GLY A 84 18.77 -10.88 22.85
N MET A 85 17.90 -11.21 23.81
CA MET A 85 17.01 -12.37 23.78
C MET A 85 15.64 -11.99 23.24
N VAL A 86 14.98 -12.96 22.58
CA VAL A 86 13.58 -12.90 22.14
C VAL A 86 12.85 -14.11 22.73
N GLN A 87 11.67 -13.90 23.30
CA GLN A 87 10.83 -14.97 23.86
C GLN A 87 9.38 -14.82 23.39
N ALA A 88 8.72 -15.93 23.04
CA ALA A 88 7.28 -15.92 22.78
C ALA A 88 6.46 -15.70 24.06
N ARG A 89 5.21 -15.25 23.89
CA ARG A 89 4.17 -15.19 24.94
C ARG A 89 3.00 -16.06 24.47
N GLY A 90 2.24 -16.63 25.41
CA GLY A 90 1.05 -17.44 25.14
C GLY A 90 -0.27 -16.66 25.12
N SER A 91 -0.31 -15.40 25.58
CA SER A 91 -1.53 -14.57 25.49
C SER A 91 -1.28 -13.06 25.49
N VAL A 92 -2.29 -12.30 25.05
CA VAL A 92 -2.34 -10.84 24.96
C VAL A 92 -1.98 -10.14 26.28
N ASP A 93 -2.40 -10.72 27.41
CA ASP A 93 -2.25 -10.17 28.76
C ASP A 93 -1.10 -10.81 29.57
N GLU A 94 -0.39 -11.78 29.00
CA GLU A 94 0.80 -12.37 29.63
C GLU A 94 1.91 -11.34 29.77
N LYS A 95 2.36 -11.08 31.00
CA LYS A 95 3.47 -10.16 31.25
C LYS A 95 4.79 -10.77 30.79
N CYS A 96 5.65 -9.95 30.19
CA CYS A 96 7.00 -10.38 29.86
C CYS A 96 7.83 -10.72 31.10
N PRO A 97 8.85 -11.61 30.96
CA PRO A 97 9.78 -11.91 32.04
C PRO A 97 10.49 -10.65 32.56
N PRO A 98 10.91 -10.60 33.84
CA PRO A 98 11.65 -9.48 34.39
C PRO A 98 12.88 -9.12 33.55
N GLY A 99 12.98 -7.87 33.12
CA GLY A 99 14.03 -7.38 32.21
C GLY A 99 13.68 -7.42 30.72
N MET A 100 12.48 -7.85 30.33
CA MET A 100 11.98 -7.84 28.95
C MET A 100 10.66 -7.06 28.83
N GLN A 101 10.43 -6.38 27.71
CA GLN A 101 9.12 -5.83 27.33
C GLN A 101 8.60 -6.47 26.05
N PRO A 102 7.29 -6.35 25.73
CA PRO A 102 6.76 -6.67 24.41
C PRO A 102 7.47 -5.88 23.30
N GLU A 103 7.65 -6.50 22.14
CA GLU A 103 8.43 -5.95 21.01
C GLU A 103 7.74 -4.76 20.30
N PHE A 104 6.45 -4.56 20.60
CA PHE A 104 5.64 -3.35 20.45
C PHE A 104 4.37 -3.50 21.33
N ARG A 105 3.55 -2.46 21.47
CA ARG A 105 2.25 -2.55 22.18
C ARG A 105 1.29 -3.47 21.42
N ALA A 106 0.78 -4.51 22.08
CA ALA A 106 -0.20 -5.43 21.52
C ALA A 106 -1.44 -4.68 20.98
N VAL A 107 -1.83 -4.99 19.74
CA VAL A 107 -3.00 -4.37 19.10
C VAL A 107 -4.26 -5.07 19.62
N ARG A 108 -5.24 -4.28 20.08
CA ARG A 108 -6.48 -4.77 20.75
C ARG A 108 -7.76 -4.35 20.04
N ASP A 109 -7.66 -3.85 18.80
CA ASP A 109 -8.81 -3.39 18.02
C ASP A 109 -8.53 -3.50 16.50
N ILE A 110 -8.59 -4.72 15.94
CA ILE A 110 -8.26 -5.00 14.53
C ILE A 110 -9.53 -5.33 13.72
N HIS A 111 -9.68 -4.72 12.55
CA HIS A 111 -10.59 -5.22 11.51
C HIS A 111 -9.77 -5.95 10.44
N VAL A 112 -10.20 -7.15 10.01
CA VAL A 112 -9.54 -7.93 8.95
C VAL A 112 -10.55 -8.27 7.86
N ALA A 113 -10.26 -7.87 6.63
CA ALA A 113 -11.13 -8.07 5.47
C ALA A 113 -10.34 -8.61 4.26
N VAL A 114 -11.03 -9.34 3.38
CA VAL A 114 -10.46 -9.92 2.17
C VAL A 114 -11.34 -9.57 0.96
N ILE A 115 -10.72 -9.22 -0.16
CA ILE A 115 -11.31 -9.00 -1.49
C ILE A 115 -10.45 -9.71 -2.56
N THR A 116 -10.99 -9.86 -3.77
CA THR A 116 -10.32 -10.52 -4.91
C THR A 116 -9.93 -9.56 -6.04
N SER A 117 -9.21 -10.05 -7.05
CA SER A 117 -8.89 -9.32 -8.29
C SER A 117 -10.06 -9.26 -9.29
N SER A 118 -11.06 -10.16 -9.20
CA SER A 118 -12.24 -10.21 -10.07
C SER A 118 -13.14 -8.96 -10.03
N LEU A 119 -13.08 -8.13 -11.09
CA LEU A 119 -13.94 -6.95 -11.32
C LEU A 119 -14.87 -7.07 -12.56
N GLY A 120 -15.00 -8.26 -13.14
CA GLY A 120 -15.90 -8.55 -14.25
C GLY A 120 -15.48 -7.99 -15.62
N ALA A 121 -16.34 -8.19 -16.61
CA ALA A 121 -16.06 -7.95 -18.03
C ALA A 121 -15.95 -6.46 -18.48
N HIS A 122 -15.87 -5.48 -17.58
CA HIS A 122 -15.85 -4.04 -17.90
C HIS A 122 -16.89 -3.57 -18.94
N GLY A 123 -18.07 -4.21 -18.94
CA GLY A 123 -19.20 -3.95 -19.86
C GLY A 123 -19.16 -4.71 -21.20
N ALA A 124 -18.15 -5.55 -21.46
CA ALA A 124 -18.07 -6.35 -22.68
C ALA A 124 -19.28 -7.29 -22.86
N ARG A 125 -19.68 -7.51 -24.11
CA ARG A 125 -20.89 -8.28 -24.46
C ARG A 125 -20.67 -9.79 -24.46
N ASN A 126 -19.45 -10.23 -24.76
CA ASN A 126 -19.02 -11.63 -24.72
C ASN A 126 -17.71 -11.68 -23.94
N SER A 127 -17.70 -12.32 -22.77
CA SER A 127 -16.49 -12.48 -21.98
C SER A 127 -16.66 -13.70 -21.08
N PHE A 128 -15.56 -14.34 -20.68
CA PHE A 128 -15.57 -15.30 -19.57
C PHE A 128 -15.66 -14.60 -18.20
N CYS A 129 -15.52 -13.28 -18.16
CA CYS A 129 -15.72 -12.46 -16.96
C CYS A 129 -17.16 -11.92 -16.83
N SER A 130 -18.16 -12.51 -17.48
CA SER A 130 -19.52 -11.96 -17.46
C SER A 130 -20.21 -12.30 -16.12
N PRO A 131 -20.95 -11.35 -15.50
CA PRO A 131 -21.70 -11.64 -14.28
C PRO A 131 -22.72 -12.77 -14.48
N GLY A 132 -22.47 -13.92 -13.85
CA GLY A 132 -23.29 -15.14 -13.98
C GLY A 132 -22.63 -16.30 -14.74
N ASP A 133 -21.43 -16.11 -15.30
CA ASP A 133 -20.59 -17.23 -15.72
C ASP A 133 -20.13 -18.08 -14.51
N ALA A 134 -19.65 -19.30 -14.77
CA ALA A 134 -19.24 -20.23 -13.73
C ALA A 134 -17.89 -19.84 -13.10
N GLY A 135 -17.79 -19.94 -11.77
CA GLY A 135 -16.66 -19.45 -10.98
C GLY A 135 -17.03 -18.16 -10.25
N HIS A 136 -16.05 -17.27 -10.07
CA HIS A 136 -16.21 -15.98 -9.39
C HIS A 136 -15.65 -14.82 -10.24
N PRO A 137 -16.21 -14.56 -11.44
CA PRO A 137 -15.66 -13.59 -12.41
C PRO A 137 -15.84 -12.12 -12.02
N ASP A 138 -16.83 -11.78 -11.18
CA ASP A 138 -17.09 -10.41 -10.75
C ASP A 138 -17.50 -10.39 -9.26
N ASP A 139 -16.52 -10.13 -8.39
CA ASP A 139 -16.74 -9.90 -6.96
C ASP A 139 -16.90 -8.40 -6.65
N ARG A 140 -16.83 -7.52 -7.66
CA ARG A 140 -17.09 -6.07 -7.58
C ARG A 140 -16.22 -5.29 -6.58
N ALA A 141 -15.13 -5.89 -6.08
CA ALA A 141 -14.38 -5.45 -4.90
C ALA A 141 -15.19 -5.41 -3.59
N MET A 142 -16.26 -6.22 -3.48
CA MET A 142 -16.97 -6.44 -2.23
C MET A 142 -16.21 -7.42 -1.33
N LEU A 143 -16.37 -7.27 0.00
CA LEU A 143 -15.73 -8.15 0.98
C LEU A 143 -16.23 -9.60 0.86
N LEU A 144 -15.29 -10.57 0.90
CA LEU A 144 -15.55 -11.99 0.61
C LEU A 144 -16.81 -12.59 1.29
N PRO A 145 -17.11 -12.38 2.59
CA PRO A 145 -18.31 -12.93 3.24
C PRO A 145 -19.66 -12.41 2.72
N SER A 146 -19.66 -11.47 1.78
CA SER A 146 -20.87 -11.04 1.04
C SER A 146 -20.95 -11.60 -0.39
N VAL A 147 -19.86 -12.19 -0.90
CA VAL A 147 -19.76 -12.84 -2.23
C VAL A 147 -19.37 -14.33 -2.13
N ARG A 148 -19.27 -14.87 -0.92
CA ARG A 148 -19.01 -16.28 -0.57
C ARG A 148 -19.92 -16.67 0.59
N THR A 149 -20.33 -17.94 0.64
CA THR A 149 -21.13 -18.49 1.74
C THR A 149 -20.25 -19.19 2.78
N GLY A 150 -20.73 -19.28 4.02
CA GLY A 150 -20.09 -20.07 5.09
C GLY A 150 -18.95 -19.39 5.87
N LEU A 151 -18.40 -18.28 5.36
CA LEU A 151 -17.36 -17.51 6.07
C LEU A 151 -17.89 -16.80 7.32
N THR A 152 -17.10 -16.80 8.41
CA THR A 152 -17.37 -15.95 9.58
C THR A 152 -17.36 -14.48 9.17
N SER A 153 -18.32 -13.70 9.71
CA SER A 153 -18.27 -12.24 9.60
C SER A 153 -18.93 -11.57 10.81
N TYR A 154 -18.25 -10.56 11.36
CA TYR A 154 -18.73 -9.76 12.46
C TYR A 154 -20.03 -9.03 12.09
N GLN A 155 -21.15 -9.46 12.66
CA GLN A 155 -22.51 -8.99 12.33
C GLN A 155 -22.90 -9.10 10.83
N GLY A 156 -22.17 -9.88 10.03
CA GLY A 156 -22.35 -9.91 8.57
C GLY A 156 -21.80 -8.68 7.83
N SER A 157 -20.87 -7.93 8.42
CA SER A 157 -20.26 -6.71 7.85
C SER A 157 -19.34 -6.94 6.65
N GLY A 158 -18.96 -8.20 6.38
CA GLY A 158 -17.91 -8.58 5.43
C GLY A 158 -16.51 -8.74 6.04
N PHE A 159 -16.29 -8.41 7.33
CA PHE A 159 -14.96 -8.51 7.97
C PHE A 159 -14.97 -9.29 9.29
N LEU A 160 -13.78 -9.65 9.78
CA LEU A 160 -13.53 -10.15 11.13
C LEU A 160 -13.13 -8.99 12.05
N ALA A 161 -13.58 -9.01 13.29
CA ALA A 161 -13.27 -7.98 14.29
C ALA A 161 -12.59 -8.60 15.52
N TRP A 162 -11.38 -8.14 15.83
CA TRP A 162 -10.61 -8.47 17.03
C TRP A 162 -10.94 -7.49 18.14
N ASP A 163 -11.51 -7.99 19.23
CA ASP A 163 -11.98 -7.19 20.36
C ASP A 163 -11.80 -7.97 21.70
N PRO A 164 -10.55 -8.21 22.12
CA PRO A 164 -10.24 -8.91 23.39
C PRO A 164 -10.71 -8.13 24.63
N ASP A 165 -11.12 -6.87 24.47
CA ASP A 165 -11.62 -6.01 25.55
C ASP A 165 -13.17 -5.97 25.63
N GLY A 166 -13.89 -6.52 24.65
CA GLY A 166 -15.35 -6.51 24.60
C GLY A 166 -15.96 -5.10 24.45
N LYS A 167 -15.27 -4.21 23.71
CA LYS A 167 -15.67 -2.81 23.46
C LYS A 167 -16.72 -2.68 22.36
N LEU A 168 -16.79 -3.65 21.44
CA LEU A 168 -17.78 -3.67 20.37
C LEU A 168 -19.14 -4.17 20.89
N ASN A 169 -20.21 -3.95 20.11
CA ASN A 169 -21.57 -4.33 20.51
C ASN A 169 -22.38 -4.96 19.36
N PRO A 170 -22.67 -6.27 19.42
CA PRO A 170 -22.04 -7.29 20.29
C PRO A 170 -20.49 -7.29 20.22
N PRO A 171 -19.79 -7.83 21.23
CA PRO A 171 -18.34 -8.00 21.20
C PRO A 171 -17.82 -8.74 19.97
N GLY A 172 -16.58 -8.45 19.59
CA GLY A 172 -15.84 -9.18 18.56
C GLY A 172 -15.21 -10.48 19.06
N GLU A 173 -14.24 -11.00 18.30
CA GLU A 173 -13.48 -12.20 18.69
C GLU A 173 -12.41 -11.88 19.75
N THR A 174 -12.21 -12.82 20.67
CA THR A 174 -11.33 -12.70 21.85
C THR A 174 -10.23 -13.77 21.88
N ASN A 175 -10.34 -14.81 21.03
CA ASN A 175 -9.37 -15.88 20.85
C ASN A 175 -8.56 -15.68 19.55
N ALA A 176 -7.26 -15.39 19.70
CA ALA A 176 -6.37 -15.11 18.57
C ALA A 176 -6.25 -16.28 17.59
N GLN A 177 -6.28 -17.52 18.10
CA GLN A 177 -6.16 -18.72 17.27
C GLN A 177 -7.42 -18.93 16.40
N ARG A 178 -8.62 -18.60 16.91
CA ARG A 178 -9.84 -18.58 16.08
C ARG A 178 -9.76 -17.48 15.03
N LEU A 179 -9.40 -16.26 15.42
CA LEU A 179 -9.24 -15.15 14.47
C LEU A 179 -8.26 -15.50 13.33
N GLY A 180 -7.13 -16.13 13.65
CA GLY A 180 -6.18 -16.64 12.63
C GLY A 180 -6.73 -17.80 11.80
N THR A 181 -7.57 -18.68 12.38
CA THR A 181 -8.24 -19.77 11.64
C THR A 181 -9.26 -19.23 10.65
N ASP A 182 -10.21 -18.42 11.11
CA ASP A 182 -11.28 -17.83 10.30
C ASP A 182 -10.70 -16.94 9.18
N PHE A 183 -9.59 -16.24 9.45
CA PHE A 183 -8.88 -15.47 8.43
C PHE A 183 -8.16 -16.38 7.40
N ALA A 184 -7.53 -17.47 7.83
CA ALA A 184 -6.97 -18.46 6.92
C ALA A 184 -8.04 -19.21 6.10
N GLU A 185 -9.30 -19.24 6.56
CA GLU A 185 -10.44 -19.71 5.76
C GLU A 185 -10.88 -18.66 4.73
N MET A 186 -10.97 -17.37 5.09
CA MET A 186 -11.21 -16.30 4.11
C MET A 186 -10.19 -16.30 2.97
N VAL A 187 -8.89 -16.47 3.27
CA VAL A 187 -7.82 -16.55 2.27
C VAL A 187 -8.04 -17.69 1.27
N LYS A 188 -8.48 -18.86 1.75
CA LYS A 188 -8.78 -20.03 0.89
C LYS A 188 -10.06 -19.85 0.06
N SER A 189 -11.01 -19.05 0.54
CA SER A 189 -12.26 -18.74 -0.17
C SER A 189 -12.14 -17.58 -1.17
N ALA A 190 -10.95 -17.04 -1.41
CA ALA A 190 -10.69 -16.27 -2.63
C ALA A 190 -10.96 -17.14 -3.88
N TYR A 191 -10.54 -18.42 -3.81
CA TYR A 191 -10.56 -19.44 -4.86
C TYR A 191 -9.65 -19.12 -6.05
N GLU A 192 -9.69 -19.98 -7.06
CA GLU A 192 -8.78 -20.04 -8.22
C GLU A 192 -9.57 -20.05 -9.55
N ASP A 193 -10.80 -19.55 -9.50
CA ASP A 193 -11.78 -19.51 -10.60
C ASP A 193 -12.32 -18.08 -10.82
N GLY A 194 -11.45 -17.09 -10.63
CA GLY A 194 -11.67 -15.69 -10.96
C GLY A 194 -11.64 -15.38 -12.47
N CYS A 195 -11.67 -14.09 -12.79
CA CYS A 195 -11.81 -13.58 -14.15
C CYS A 195 -10.62 -13.90 -15.08
N GLY A 196 -9.38 -14.00 -14.59
CA GLY A 196 -8.20 -14.07 -15.49
C GLY A 196 -7.84 -12.72 -16.14
N TYR A 197 -8.24 -11.62 -15.48
CA TYR A 197 -7.67 -10.29 -15.65
C TYR A 197 -7.43 -9.70 -14.26
N GLU A 198 -6.15 -9.54 -13.91
CA GLU A 198 -5.65 -9.40 -12.55
C GLU A 198 -5.72 -7.94 -12.12
N ALA A 199 -6.95 -7.41 -11.91
CA ALA A 199 -7.21 -6.01 -11.56
C ALA A 199 -6.85 -5.66 -10.09
N SER A 200 -5.70 -6.15 -9.65
CA SER A 200 -5.12 -6.08 -8.31
C SER A 200 -5.07 -4.68 -7.71
N LEU A 201 -4.73 -3.67 -8.51
CA LEU A 201 -4.63 -2.27 -8.06
C LEU A 201 -5.99 -1.58 -7.98
N GLU A 202 -6.86 -1.82 -8.96
CA GLU A 202 -8.21 -1.26 -8.99
C GLU A 202 -9.12 -1.88 -7.92
N ALA A 203 -8.95 -3.15 -7.56
CA ALA A 203 -9.78 -3.81 -6.55
C ALA A 203 -9.71 -3.10 -5.18
N TRP A 204 -8.52 -2.93 -4.59
CA TRP A 204 -8.40 -2.21 -3.32
C TRP A 204 -8.68 -0.71 -3.46
N TYR A 205 -8.42 -0.10 -4.62
CA TYR A 205 -8.77 1.30 -4.87
C TYR A 205 -10.29 1.49 -4.88
N ARG A 206 -11.03 0.60 -5.55
CA ARG A 206 -12.50 0.60 -5.66
C ARG A 206 -13.14 0.45 -4.29
N PHE A 207 -12.65 -0.51 -3.50
CA PHE A 207 -13.10 -0.68 -2.12
C PHE A 207 -12.78 0.54 -1.24
N LEU A 208 -11.52 0.97 -1.15
CA LEU A 208 -11.07 1.96 -0.16
C LEU A 208 -11.22 3.44 -0.55
N ILE A 209 -11.06 3.77 -1.83
CA ILE A 209 -10.73 5.14 -2.30
C ILE A 209 -11.71 5.66 -3.35
N ASP A 210 -12.34 4.84 -4.19
CA ASP A 210 -13.28 5.37 -5.18
C ASP A 210 -14.47 6.05 -4.47
N PRO A 211 -14.72 7.36 -4.68
CA PRO A 211 -15.84 8.07 -4.04
C PRO A 211 -17.21 7.63 -4.54
N ALA A 212 -17.29 7.01 -5.72
CA ALA A 212 -18.51 6.62 -6.40
C ALA A 212 -18.27 5.35 -7.25
N PRO A 213 -18.00 4.18 -6.63
CA PRO A 213 -17.77 2.92 -7.35
C PRO A 213 -18.99 2.55 -8.21
N PRO A 214 -18.82 1.92 -9.39
CA PRO A 214 -19.92 1.57 -10.28
C PRO A 214 -20.83 0.49 -9.69
N ALA A 215 -22.16 0.66 -9.82
CA ALA A 215 -23.11 -0.41 -9.55
C ALA A 215 -23.26 -1.38 -10.73
N ALA A 216 -22.95 -0.91 -11.94
CA ALA A 216 -22.87 -1.67 -13.18
C ALA A 216 -21.94 -0.97 -14.20
N LEU A 217 -21.35 -1.75 -15.10
CA LEU A 217 -20.59 -1.28 -16.25
C LEU A 217 -21.34 -1.72 -17.52
N VAL A 218 -21.63 -0.78 -18.43
CA VAL A 218 -22.39 -1.06 -19.65
C VAL A 218 -21.71 -0.47 -20.88
N VAL A 219 -21.82 -1.14 -22.03
CA VAL A 219 -21.43 -0.55 -23.31
C VAL A 219 -22.57 0.28 -23.90
N THR A 220 -22.25 1.49 -24.32
CA THR A 220 -23.17 2.42 -25.00
C THR A 220 -22.61 2.82 -26.37
N GLY A 221 -23.46 3.41 -27.22
CA GLY A 221 -23.12 3.73 -28.60
C GLY A 221 -23.45 2.60 -29.57
N ALA A 222 -22.76 2.56 -30.71
CA ALA A 222 -22.89 1.53 -31.73
C ALA A 222 -21.54 1.35 -32.46
N PRO A 223 -21.21 0.14 -32.95
CA PRO A 223 -19.93 -0.14 -33.60
C PRO A 223 -19.60 0.86 -34.73
N PRO A 224 -18.35 1.37 -34.83
CA PRO A 224 -17.19 1.11 -33.97
C PRO A 224 -17.05 2.07 -32.78
N ASN A 225 -18.03 2.96 -32.54
CA ASN A 225 -17.99 4.01 -31.52
C ASN A 225 -18.62 3.55 -30.19
N GLU A 226 -18.42 2.29 -29.83
CA GLU A 226 -18.87 1.75 -28.55
C GLU A 226 -17.97 2.25 -27.41
N GLN A 227 -18.58 2.53 -26.25
CA GLN A 227 -17.87 3.02 -25.06
C GLN A 227 -18.40 2.37 -23.79
N THR A 228 -17.49 1.95 -22.91
CA THR A 228 -17.80 1.57 -21.53
C THR A 228 -18.26 2.81 -20.77
N VAL A 229 -19.39 2.68 -20.06
CA VAL A 229 -19.97 3.71 -19.21
C VAL A 229 -20.32 3.12 -17.85
N ALA A 230 -19.72 3.67 -16.81
CA ALA A 230 -20.04 3.34 -15.43
C ALA A 230 -21.39 3.92 -15.00
N MET A 231 -22.29 3.06 -14.52
CA MET A 231 -23.65 3.41 -14.11
C MET A 231 -23.93 3.13 -12.63
N GLY A 232 -24.78 3.98 -12.03
CA GLY A 232 -25.15 3.92 -10.62
C GLY A 232 -23.97 4.16 -9.66
N VAL A 233 -24.21 3.94 -8.37
CA VAL A 233 -23.19 3.89 -7.32
C VAL A 233 -23.41 2.62 -6.51
N ASP A 234 -22.34 1.90 -6.18
CA ASP A 234 -22.44 0.69 -5.36
C ASP A 234 -22.59 1.03 -3.88
N GLU A 235 -23.84 1.35 -3.48
CA GLU A 235 -24.20 1.65 -2.10
C GLU A 235 -23.92 0.49 -1.12
N ALA A 236 -23.83 -0.77 -1.61
CA ALA A 236 -23.53 -1.93 -0.78
C ALA A 236 -22.03 -1.99 -0.45
N LEU A 237 -21.17 -1.78 -1.44
CA LEU A 237 -19.73 -1.60 -1.24
C LEU A 237 -19.45 -0.37 -0.35
N LEU A 238 -20.15 0.76 -0.58
CA LEU A 238 -20.01 1.96 0.26
C LEU A 238 -20.37 1.67 1.73
N ALA A 239 -21.43 0.91 1.99
CA ALA A 239 -21.80 0.49 3.34
C ALA A 239 -20.75 -0.44 3.98
N GLN A 240 -20.20 -1.41 3.23
CA GLN A 240 -19.08 -2.25 3.69
C GLN A 240 -17.86 -1.40 4.04
N ARG A 241 -17.43 -0.48 3.17
CA ARG A 241 -16.33 0.46 3.45
C ARG A 241 -16.61 1.27 4.73
N GLN A 242 -17.82 1.80 4.89
CA GLN A 242 -18.16 2.61 6.07
C GLN A 242 -18.13 1.80 7.37
N ALA A 243 -18.49 0.51 7.33
CA ALA A 243 -18.42 -0.37 8.50
C ALA A 243 -16.97 -0.80 8.82
N PHE A 244 -16.16 -1.06 7.79
CA PHE A 244 -14.78 -1.52 7.92
C PHE A 244 -13.80 -0.41 8.30
N LEU A 245 -13.86 0.73 7.60
CA LEU A 245 -12.77 1.70 7.56
C LEU A 245 -12.90 2.78 8.64
N ARG A 246 -12.02 2.77 9.63
CA ARG A 246 -12.11 3.62 10.84
C ARG A 246 -11.17 4.83 10.75
N PRO A 247 -11.65 6.08 10.72
CA PRO A 247 -10.81 7.25 10.43
C PRO A 247 -9.63 7.51 11.40
N ASP A 248 -9.59 6.83 12.55
CA ASP A 248 -8.52 6.87 13.55
C ASP A 248 -7.66 5.58 13.61
N SER A 249 -7.80 4.67 12.64
CA SER A 249 -6.95 3.48 12.47
C SER A 249 -5.75 3.73 11.54
N LEU A 250 -4.72 2.90 11.72
CA LEU A 250 -3.76 2.62 10.65
C LEU A 250 -4.39 1.62 9.65
N VAL A 251 -4.20 1.85 8.36
CA VAL A 251 -4.59 0.91 7.29
C VAL A 251 -3.34 0.23 6.74
N ALA A 252 -3.35 -1.10 6.67
CA ALA A 252 -2.38 -1.85 5.91
C ALA A 252 -3.11 -2.70 4.85
N ILE A 253 -2.74 -2.46 3.59
CA ILE A 253 -3.22 -3.20 2.43
C ILE A 253 -2.16 -4.25 2.09
N MET A 254 -2.53 -5.51 1.95
CA MET A 254 -1.63 -6.57 1.47
C MET A 254 -2.17 -7.17 0.17
N MET A 255 -1.40 -7.04 -0.91
CA MET A 255 -1.68 -7.64 -2.20
C MET A 255 -0.92 -8.97 -2.33
N LEU A 256 -1.60 -10.00 -2.86
CA LEU A 256 -1.00 -11.25 -3.32
C LEU A 256 -1.41 -11.46 -4.79
N THR A 257 -0.47 -11.39 -5.74
CA THR A 257 -0.69 -11.65 -7.18
C THR A 257 0.60 -12.17 -7.81
N ASP A 258 0.51 -13.12 -8.74
CA ASP A 258 1.68 -13.68 -9.43
C ASP A 258 1.88 -13.17 -10.86
N GLU A 259 0.99 -12.30 -11.35
CA GLU A 259 1.05 -11.69 -12.67
C GLU A 259 1.34 -10.17 -12.57
N ASN A 260 1.18 -9.45 -13.69
CA ASN A 260 1.22 -7.99 -13.74
C ASN A 260 -0.20 -7.42 -13.65
N ASP A 261 -0.38 -6.25 -13.05
CA ASP A 261 -1.73 -5.70 -12.83
C ASP A 261 -2.46 -5.40 -14.14
N CYS A 262 -3.62 -6.03 -14.32
CA CYS A 262 -4.55 -5.78 -15.42
C CYS A 262 -5.78 -4.98 -14.97
N SER A 263 -5.56 -3.86 -14.27
CA SER A 263 -6.63 -2.93 -13.90
C SER A 263 -7.22 -2.18 -15.11
N ILE A 264 -8.08 -2.88 -15.85
CA ILE A 264 -8.81 -2.36 -17.02
C ILE A 264 -9.72 -1.19 -16.62
N ARG A 265 -9.89 -0.25 -17.54
CA ARG A 265 -10.66 0.98 -17.34
C ARG A 265 -12.18 0.78 -17.42
N ASP A 266 -12.93 1.48 -16.58
CA ASP A 266 -14.40 1.55 -16.62
C ASP A 266 -14.93 2.68 -17.53
N ASP A 267 -14.07 3.22 -18.42
CA ASP A 267 -14.41 4.27 -19.37
C ASP A 267 -13.82 4.00 -20.76
N GLY A 268 -14.25 4.79 -21.75
CA GLY A 268 -13.70 4.74 -23.09
C GLY A 268 -13.84 3.34 -23.71
N TRP A 269 -12.72 2.75 -24.12
CA TRP A 269 -12.71 1.46 -24.82
C TRP A 269 -12.36 0.26 -23.92
N GLY A 270 -12.44 0.39 -22.58
CA GLY A 270 -12.05 -0.67 -21.63
C GLY A 270 -12.65 -2.06 -21.93
N HIS A 271 -13.94 -2.13 -22.30
CA HIS A 271 -14.61 -3.37 -22.71
C HIS A 271 -13.92 -4.13 -23.84
N MET A 272 -13.16 -3.48 -24.72
CA MET A 272 -12.48 -4.17 -25.83
C MET A 272 -11.38 -5.10 -25.36
N ALA A 273 -10.70 -4.77 -24.25
CA ALA A 273 -9.72 -5.69 -23.65
C ALA A 273 -10.40 -6.99 -23.19
N ALA A 274 -11.58 -6.87 -22.57
CA ALA A 274 -12.32 -8.00 -22.02
C ALA A 274 -13.28 -8.71 -23.01
N ASP A 275 -13.49 -8.20 -24.24
CA ASP A 275 -14.37 -8.82 -25.26
C ASP A 275 -13.67 -10.01 -25.94
N THR A 276 -14.15 -11.22 -25.67
CA THR A 276 -13.55 -12.49 -26.10
C THR A 276 -14.17 -13.02 -27.40
N HIS A 277 -14.92 -12.21 -28.13
CA HIS A 277 -15.58 -12.65 -29.37
C HIS A 277 -14.55 -12.94 -30.49
N ASN A 278 -14.72 -14.05 -31.21
CA ASN A 278 -13.71 -14.57 -32.16
C ASN A 278 -13.42 -13.65 -33.37
N ASP A 279 -14.29 -12.69 -33.67
CA ASP A 279 -14.07 -11.66 -34.71
C ASP A 279 -13.58 -10.31 -34.13
N SER A 280 -13.51 -10.17 -32.80
CA SER A 280 -13.12 -8.94 -32.08
C SER A 280 -11.61 -8.84 -31.82
N PHE A 281 -10.76 -9.21 -32.78
CA PHE A 281 -9.31 -9.01 -32.64
C PHE A 281 -8.95 -7.53 -32.48
N MET A 282 -8.07 -7.23 -31.53
CA MET A 282 -7.67 -5.88 -31.19
C MET A 282 -7.03 -5.14 -32.37
N TRP A 283 -7.23 -3.82 -32.43
CA TRP A 283 -6.55 -2.95 -33.40
C TRP A 283 -5.06 -2.84 -33.07
N ARG A 284 -4.22 -2.75 -34.09
CA ARG A 284 -2.78 -2.48 -33.93
C ARG A 284 -2.54 -1.04 -33.50
N GLY A 285 -1.48 -0.81 -32.73
CA GLY A 285 -0.81 0.48 -32.66
C GLY A 285 -0.12 0.79 -34.00
N ASN A 286 -0.10 2.06 -34.38
CA ASN A 286 0.50 2.52 -35.64
C ASN A 286 2.05 2.52 -35.61
N SER A 287 2.70 2.98 -36.69
CA SER A 287 4.16 3.03 -36.85
C SER A 287 4.88 4.01 -35.89
N ALA A 288 4.16 4.82 -35.10
CA ALA A 288 4.73 5.60 -34.02
C ALA A 288 4.85 4.74 -32.74
N CYS A 289 3.78 4.05 -32.33
CA CYS A 289 3.76 3.16 -31.17
C CYS A 289 4.89 2.12 -31.18
N ALA A 290 5.17 1.53 -32.35
CA ALA A 290 6.23 0.54 -32.51
C ALA A 290 7.63 1.09 -32.15
N LYS A 291 7.85 2.41 -32.28
CA LYS A 291 9.09 3.09 -31.90
C LYS A 291 9.03 3.51 -30.44
N ASP A 292 8.07 4.37 -30.11
CA ASP A 292 7.88 4.94 -28.78
C ASP A 292 6.37 4.93 -28.44
N PRO A 293 5.94 4.14 -27.43
CA PRO A 293 4.55 4.11 -26.98
C PRO A 293 4.09 5.42 -26.31
N ASN A 294 5.02 6.31 -25.95
CA ASN A 294 4.74 7.63 -25.37
C ASN A 294 4.71 8.76 -26.42
N ASP A 295 4.96 8.46 -27.71
CA ASP A 295 4.82 9.43 -28.81
C ASP A 295 3.37 9.95 -28.88
N PRO A 296 3.11 11.27 -28.96
CA PRO A 296 1.76 11.81 -29.15
C PRO A 296 1.02 11.31 -30.40
N CYS A 297 1.76 10.81 -31.39
CA CYS A 297 1.23 10.16 -32.58
C CYS A 297 1.02 8.64 -32.42
N CYS A 298 1.38 8.03 -31.28
CA CYS A 298 1.04 6.64 -30.99
C CYS A 298 -0.48 6.49 -30.78
N LEU A 299 -1.12 5.89 -31.78
CA LEU A 299 -2.58 5.79 -31.89
C LEU A 299 -2.99 4.41 -32.42
N PRO A 300 -4.19 3.93 -32.05
CA PRO A 300 -4.78 2.71 -32.63
C PRO A 300 -5.11 2.95 -34.10
N CYS A 301 -4.94 1.93 -34.95
CA CYS A 301 -5.13 2.02 -36.40
C CYS A 301 -6.56 2.33 -36.87
N VAL A 302 -7.54 2.43 -35.95
CA VAL A 302 -8.91 2.88 -36.21
C VAL A 302 -9.14 4.37 -35.88
N ALA A 303 -8.23 5.03 -35.17
CA ALA A 303 -8.38 6.44 -34.78
C ALA A 303 -8.10 7.41 -35.93
N ALA A 304 -8.71 8.60 -35.84
CA ALA A 304 -8.29 9.76 -36.62
C ALA A 304 -6.94 10.28 -36.08
N ALA A 305 -5.97 10.48 -36.97
CA ALA A 305 -4.69 11.10 -36.61
C ALA A 305 -4.86 12.62 -36.46
N PRO A 306 -4.29 13.26 -35.41
CA PRO A 306 -4.26 14.70 -35.28
C PRO A 306 -3.22 15.33 -36.22
N GLU A 307 -3.23 16.66 -36.33
CA GLU A 307 -2.29 17.41 -37.16
C GLU A 307 -0.83 17.13 -36.74
N GLY A 308 0.04 16.91 -37.72
CA GLY A 308 1.44 16.51 -37.52
C GLY A 308 1.68 14.99 -37.51
N CYS A 309 0.66 14.18 -37.28
CA CYS A 309 0.78 12.71 -37.25
C CYS A 309 0.47 12.07 -38.61
N ILE A 310 0.99 10.85 -38.83
CA ILE A 310 0.69 10.06 -40.03
C ILE A 310 -0.76 9.56 -39.95
N ALA A 311 -1.56 9.83 -40.97
CA ALA A 311 -2.93 9.32 -41.08
C ALA A 311 -2.93 7.78 -41.21
N HIS A 312 -3.88 7.09 -40.56
CA HIS A 312 -3.96 5.62 -40.60
C HIS A 312 -4.07 5.07 -42.04
N THR A 313 -4.67 5.83 -42.97
CA THR A 313 -4.76 5.47 -44.39
C THR A 313 -3.41 5.51 -45.13
N ALA A 314 -2.36 6.04 -44.52
CA ALA A 314 -0.99 6.13 -45.05
C ALA A 314 0.06 5.45 -44.15
N ASP A 315 -0.32 4.91 -42.99
CA ASP A 315 0.58 4.18 -42.10
C ASP A 315 0.71 2.71 -42.54
N PRO A 316 1.93 2.18 -42.78
CA PRO A 316 2.11 0.83 -43.32
C PRO A 316 1.70 -0.29 -42.34
N VAL A 317 1.65 -0.04 -41.04
CA VAL A 317 1.14 -1.01 -40.05
C VAL A 317 -0.40 -1.06 -40.12
N CYS A 318 -1.04 0.09 -40.28
CA CYS A 318 -2.50 0.19 -40.39
C CYS A 318 -3.04 -0.25 -41.77
N GLN A 319 -2.23 -0.15 -42.83
CA GLN A 319 -2.49 -0.79 -44.13
C GLN A 319 -2.26 -2.32 -44.14
N GLY A 320 -1.88 -2.92 -43.01
CA GLY A 320 -1.58 -4.34 -42.88
C GLY A 320 -2.78 -5.28 -43.08
N ALA A 321 -2.51 -6.59 -43.00
CA ALA A 321 -3.54 -7.63 -43.07
C ALA A 321 -4.67 -7.39 -42.05
N ALA A 322 -5.89 -7.82 -42.41
CA ALA A 322 -7.13 -7.53 -41.67
C ALA A 322 -7.41 -6.02 -41.44
N GLY A 323 -6.80 -5.12 -42.23
CA GLY A 323 -7.08 -3.68 -42.19
C GLY A 323 -6.56 -2.99 -40.92
N GLY A 324 -5.40 -3.44 -40.41
CA GLY A 324 -4.79 -2.89 -39.20
C GLY A 324 -5.29 -3.52 -37.90
N ARG A 325 -5.96 -4.68 -37.95
CA ARG A 325 -6.19 -5.55 -36.77
C ARG A 325 -5.04 -6.56 -36.59
N LEU A 326 -4.94 -7.07 -35.36
CA LEU A 326 -4.09 -8.21 -35.02
C LEU A 326 -4.70 -9.52 -35.52
N GLY A 327 -3.88 -10.54 -35.73
CA GLY A 327 -4.36 -11.91 -35.95
C GLY A 327 -4.44 -12.71 -34.65
N SER A 328 -5.10 -13.87 -34.69
CA SER A 328 -5.30 -14.76 -33.52
C SER A 328 -4.03 -15.25 -32.83
N LYS A 329 -2.86 -15.12 -33.45
CA LYS A 329 -1.55 -15.43 -32.85
C LYS A 329 -0.83 -14.22 -32.22
N GLU A 330 -1.40 -13.03 -32.31
CA GLU A 330 -0.81 -11.77 -31.82
C GLU A 330 -1.69 -11.11 -30.73
N ASP A 331 -2.93 -11.56 -30.61
CA ASP A 331 -3.97 -11.10 -29.68
C ASP A 331 -4.52 -12.26 -28.82
N ALA A 332 -3.61 -12.97 -28.13
CA ALA A 332 -3.99 -13.91 -27.08
C ALA A 332 -4.61 -13.15 -25.89
N LEU A 333 -5.72 -13.65 -25.35
CA LEU A 333 -6.57 -12.91 -24.40
C LEU A 333 -5.85 -12.58 -23.10
N ASN A 334 -5.21 -13.56 -22.45
CA ASN A 334 -4.35 -13.39 -21.27
C ASN A 334 -3.16 -12.46 -21.52
N GLN A 335 -2.81 -12.17 -22.78
CA GLN A 335 -1.74 -11.26 -23.14
C GLN A 335 -2.23 -9.83 -23.39
N ARG A 336 -3.53 -9.51 -23.29
CA ARG A 336 -4.06 -8.16 -23.56
C ARG A 336 -3.65 -7.08 -22.54
N CYS A 337 -3.11 -7.49 -21.40
CA CYS A 337 -2.56 -6.58 -20.38
C CYS A 337 -1.14 -6.07 -20.77
N LEU A 338 -0.40 -6.84 -21.57
CA LEU A 338 0.98 -6.60 -21.98
C LEU A 338 1.14 -5.45 -23.00
N GLU A 339 2.04 -4.51 -22.73
CA GLU A 339 2.51 -3.45 -23.65
C GLU A 339 1.36 -2.71 -24.40
N ASN A 340 0.24 -2.47 -23.72
CA ASN A 340 -1.02 -1.95 -24.29
C ASN A 340 -0.81 -0.83 -25.33
N LYS A 341 -0.05 0.21 -24.98
CA LYS A 341 0.28 1.31 -25.89
C LYS A 341 1.09 0.90 -27.12
N ARG A 342 2.13 0.06 -26.99
CA ARG A 342 2.95 -0.38 -28.13
C ARG A 342 2.15 -1.26 -29.08
N ARG A 343 1.37 -2.20 -28.53
CA ARG A 343 0.64 -3.23 -29.30
C ARG A 343 -0.66 -2.71 -29.91
N PHE A 344 -1.41 -1.87 -29.19
CA PHE A 344 -2.74 -1.43 -29.60
C PHE A 344 -2.88 0.08 -29.83
N GLY A 345 -1.92 0.91 -29.39
CA GLY A 345 -1.98 2.38 -29.49
C GLY A 345 -2.90 3.09 -28.48
N TYR A 346 -3.68 2.33 -27.73
CA TYR A 346 -4.52 2.79 -26.64
C TYR A 346 -4.05 2.16 -25.33
N ASP A 347 -4.26 2.85 -24.20
CA ASP A 347 -4.01 2.27 -22.88
C ASP A 347 -5.36 1.84 -22.28
N PHE A 348 -5.60 0.54 -22.26
CA PHE A 348 -6.83 -0.05 -21.73
C PHE A 348 -6.81 -0.17 -20.20
N LEU A 349 -5.69 0.16 -19.55
CA LEU A 349 -5.52 0.11 -18.10
C LEU A 349 -5.61 1.51 -17.47
N TYR A 350 -5.90 1.57 -16.18
CA TYR A 350 -5.70 2.80 -15.41
C TYR A 350 -4.19 3.05 -15.20
N PRO A 351 -3.73 4.32 -15.26
CA PRO A 351 -2.34 4.65 -15.01
C PRO A 351 -2.01 4.45 -13.52
N THR A 352 -0.83 3.91 -13.23
CA THR A 352 -0.34 3.62 -11.87
C THR A 352 -0.34 4.85 -10.93
N SER A 353 -0.22 6.05 -11.50
CA SER A 353 -0.39 7.33 -10.80
C SER A 353 -1.76 7.52 -10.13
N ARG A 354 -2.85 6.85 -10.60
CA ARG A 354 -4.16 6.79 -9.92
C ARG A 354 -4.01 6.21 -8.51
N TYR A 355 -3.29 5.09 -8.41
CA TYR A 355 -3.11 4.32 -7.18
C TYR A 355 -2.14 5.00 -6.22
N ILE A 356 -1.04 5.55 -6.74
CA ILE A 356 -0.11 6.38 -5.96
C ILE A 356 -0.83 7.61 -5.39
N ALA A 357 -1.64 8.32 -6.20
CA ALA A 357 -2.43 9.45 -5.72
C ALA A 357 -3.49 9.03 -4.69
N GLY A 358 -4.17 7.91 -4.89
CA GLY A 358 -5.16 7.35 -3.96
C GLY A 358 -4.60 7.04 -2.57
N LEU A 359 -3.33 6.65 -2.48
CA LEU A 359 -2.64 6.36 -1.21
C LEU A 359 -1.92 7.56 -0.60
N THR A 360 -1.64 8.63 -1.35
CA THR A 360 -0.82 9.77 -0.89
C THR A 360 -1.57 11.11 -0.81
N GLN A 361 -2.71 11.26 -1.48
CA GLN A 361 -3.42 12.54 -1.61
C GLN A 361 -4.78 12.51 -0.90
N LYS A 362 -5.07 13.58 -0.15
CA LYS A 362 -6.35 13.78 0.56
C LYS A 362 -7.55 14.05 -0.36
N LYS A 363 -7.35 14.16 -1.67
CA LYS A 363 -8.38 14.33 -2.68
C LYS A 363 -8.10 13.45 -3.89
N VAL A 364 -9.16 12.98 -4.55
CA VAL A 364 -9.12 12.16 -5.77
C VAL A 364 -10.15 12.66 -6.79
N PRO A 365 -10.00 12.37 -8.10
CA PRO A 365 -10.98 12.76 -9.11
C PRO A 365 -12.31 12.04 -8.89
N SER A 366 -13.42 12.78 -8.92
CA SER A 366 -14.77 12.21 -8.93
C SER A 366 -15.20 11.81 -10.34
N ARG A 367 -15.65 10.57 -10.50
CA ARG A 367 -16.26 10.06 -11.74
C ARG A 367 -17.46 10.88 -12.21
N ALA A 368 -18.20 11.51 -11.29
CA ALA A 368 -19.43 12.23 -11.59
C ALA A 368 -19.21 13.68 -12.09
N THR A 369 -18.03 14.27 -11.84
CA THR A 369 -17.77 15.69 -12.17
C THR A 369 -16.41 15.96 -12.81
N GLY A 370 -15.49 14.99 -12.82
CA GLY A 370 -14.08 15.17 -13.16
C GLY A 370 -13.27 16.00 -12.14
N GLY A 371 -13.94 16.65 -11.18
CA GLY A 371 -13.31 17.50 -10.16
C GLY A 371 -12.78 16.72 -8.97
N LEU A 372 -11.82 17.32 -8.25
CA LEU A 372 -11.23 16.74 -7.04
C LEU A 372 -12.20 16.80 -5.85
N VAL A 373 -12.64 15.63 -5.39
CA VAL A 373 -13.42 15.44 -4.14
C VAL A 373 -12.52 14.89 -3.04
N ASP A 374 -12.99 14.92 -1.79
CA ASP A 374 -12.22 14.35 -0.66
C ASP A 374 -12.08 12.83 -0.82
N ASN A 375 -10.87 12.33 -0.56
CA ASN A 375 -10.53 10.92 -0.65
C ASN A 375 -11.15 10.17 0.56
N PRO A 376 -12.03 9.16 0.36
CA PRO A 376 -12.62 8.37 1.44
C PRO A 376 -11.62 7.79 2.44
N LEU A 377 -10.40 7.44 1.99
CA LEU A 377 -9.32 6.92 2.85
C LEU A 377 -8.79 7.95 3.86
N PHE A 378 -8.99 9.24 3.60
CA PHE A 378 -8.56 10.37 4.44
C PHE A 378 -9.72 11.28 4.87
N ALA A 379 -10.96 10.91 4.56
CA ALA A 379 -12.15 11.69 4.85
C ALA A 379 -12.37 11.84 6.38
N PRO A 380 -12.96 12.96 6.84
CA PRO A 380 -13.33 13.12 8.24
C PRO A 380 -14.48 12.18 8.61
N GLY A 381 -14.30 11.39 9.67
CA GLY A 381 -15.35 10.52 10.21
C GLY A 381 -16.47 11.25 10.96
N PRO A 382 -17.36 10.50 11.62
CA PRO A 382 -18.43 11.07 12.46
C PRO A 382 -17.93 11.98 13.60
N THR A 383 -16.72 11.72 14.10
CA THR A 383 -15.98 12.53 15.10
C THR A 383 -15.15 13.68 14.47
N GLY A 384 -15.25 13.86 13.16
CA GLY A 384 -14.43 14.75 12.35
C GLY A 384 -12.93 14.43 12.36
N VAL A 385 -12.50 13.26 12.87
CA VAL A 385 -11.09 12.82 12.80
C VAL A 385 -10.81 12.34 11.37
N SER A 386 -9.64 12.69 10.82
CA SER A 386 -9.19 12.31 9.49
C SER A 386 -7.84 11.62 9.58
N ARG A 387 -7.74 10.43 8.99
CA ARG A 387 -6.53 9.62 8.94
C ARG A 387 -5.32 10.43 8.45
N ASP A 388 -4.20 10.22 9.11
CA ASP A 388 -2.91 10.79 8.72
C ASP A 388 -2.31 9.97 7.55
N VAL A 389 -1.71 10.64 6.55
CA VAL A 389 -1.23 9.92 5.34
C VAL A 389 -0.11 8.94 5.68
N GLY A 390 0.70 9.20 6.71
CA GLY A 390 1.69 8.26 7.24
C GLY A 390 1.12 7.10 8.08
N LEU A 391 -0.18 6.82 7.96
CA LEU A 391 -0.90 5.68 8.56
C LEU A 391 -1.59 4.81 7.50
N VAL A 392 -1.10 4.87 6.26
CA VAL A 392 -1.51 3.99 5.16
C VAL A 392 -0.26 3.29 4.64
N TYR A 393 -0.31 1.95 4.59
CA TYR A 393 0.77 1.10 4.12
C TYR A 393 0.27 0.15 3.04
N LEU A 394 1.11 -0.12 2.04
CA LEU A 394 0.85 -1.11 0.99
C LEU A 394 2.00 -2.13 0.99
N ALA A 395 1.65 -3.40 1.20
CA ALA A 395 2.53 -4.52 1.00
C ALA A 395 2.16 -5.24 -0.29
N GLY A 396 3.14 -5.55 -1.14
CA GLY A 396 2.96 -6.43 -2.29
C GLY A 396 3.78 -7.70 -2.12
N ILE A 397 3.11 -8.85 -2.00
CA ILE A 397 3.68 -10.17 -2.25
C ILE A 397 3.43 -10.44 -3.73
N VAL A 398 4.41 -10.10 -4.56
CA VAL A 398 4.26 -9.99 -6.02
C VAL A 398 5.28 -10.82 -6.78
N GLY A 399 5.07 -10.98 -8.09
CA GLY A 399 6.04 -11.61 -8.99
C GLY A 399 7.34 -10.80 -9.11
N VAL A 400 8.35 -11.18 -8.33
CA VAL A 400 9.70 -10.59 -8.28
C VAL A 400 10.70 -11.62 -7.74
N PRO A 401 11.93 -11.74 -8.27
CA PRO A 401 12.98 -12.53 -7.64
C PRO A 401 13.25 -12.06 -6.20
N TRP A 402 13.20 -12.96 -5.22
CA TRP A 402 13.49 -12.59 -3.82
C TRP A 402 14.91 -12.04 -3.66
N GLN A 403 15.84 -12.42 -4.55
CA GLN A 403 17.23 -11.98 -4.60
C GLN A 403 17.38 -10.46 -4.82
N ASP A 404 16.50 -9.83 -5.62
CA ASP A 404 16.61 -8.40 -5.94
C ASP A 404 16.12 -7.50 -4.80
N ILE A 405 15.28 -8.03 -3.93
CA ILE A 405 14.71 -7.36 -2.75
C ILE A 405 15.29 -7.84 -1.43
N ALA A 406 16.16 -8.84 -1.43
CA ALA A 406 16.85 -9.38 -0.26
C ALA A 406 18.02 -8.50 0.21
N ASP A 407 18.33 -8.56 1.51
CA ASP A 407 19.60 -8.07 2.04
C ASP A 407 20.78 -9.04 1.76
N ASP A 408 22.01 -8.54 1.91
CA ASP A 408 23.21 -9.27 1.47
C ASP A 408 23.48 -10.54 2.31
N ALA A 409 22.99 -10.55 3.56
CA ALA A 409 23.02 -11.72 4.43
C ALA A 409 22.03 -12.79 3.92
N SER A 410 20.85 -12.37 3.45
CA SER A 410 19.82 -13.24 2.89
C SER A 410 20.20 -13.83 1.52
N LEU A 411 21.17 -13.26 0.79
CA LEU A 411 21.70 -13.87 -0.43
C LEU A 411 22.55 -15.12 -0.18
N THR A 412 23.14 -15.27 1.02
CA THR A 412 24.08 -16.37 1.33
C THR A 412 23.73 -17.21 2.57
N GLY A 413 22.92 -16.68 3.49
CA GLY A 413 22.42 -17.40 4.66
C GLY A 413 21.17 -18.25 4.38
N GLY A 414 20.65 -18.93 5.41
CA GLY A 414 19.44 -19.77 5.31
C GLY A 414 18.14 -18.97 5.17
N GLY A 415 17.86 -18.08 6.11
CA GLY A 415 16.63 -17.27 6.16
C GLY A 415 16.54 -16.17 5.09
N LEU A 416 15.49 -15.37 5.16
CA LEU A 416 15.22 -14.26 4.24
C LEU A 416 14.72 -13.02 5.01
N ARG A 417 15.37 -11.88 4.77
CA ARG A 417 14.92 -10.54 5.15
C ARG A 417 14.88 -9.65 3.91
N TYR A 418 13.76 -8.96 3.72
CA TYR A 418 13.56 -7.99 2.65
C TYR A 418 14.12 -6.60 3.03
N LEU A 419 14.63 -5.89 2.03
CA LEU A 419 15.02 -4.49 2.10
C LEU A 419 13.78 -3.60 2.21
N THR A 420 13.85 -2.54 3.01
CA THR A 420 12.79 -1.52 3.04
C THR A 420 12.76 -0.71 1.74
N ALA A 421 11.64 -0.06 1.41
CA ALA A 421 11.53 0.80 0.22
C ALA A 421 12.64 1.88 0.14
N ARG A 422 13.09 2.39 1.30
CA ARG A 422 14.24 3.29 1.42
C ARG A 422 15.56 2.60 1.02
N GLN A 423 15.82 1.43 1.57
CA GLN A 423 17.02 0.64 1.24
C GLN A 423 17.04 0.20 -0.22
N LEU A 424 15.88 -0.11 -0.81
CA LEU A 424 15.75 -0.36 -2.26
C LEU A 424 16.14 0.87 -3.10
N ALA A 425 15.82 2.08 -2.64
CA ALA A 425 16.23 3.32 -3.30
C ALA A 425 17.73 3.62 -3.10
N GLU A 426 18.24 3.55 -1.86
CA GLU A 426 19.66 3.73 -1.53
C GLU A 426 20.57 2.78 -2.31
N ARG A 427 20.15 1.52 -2.46
CA ARG A 427 20.85 0.45 -3.20
C ARG A 427 20.51 0.42 -4.70
N LYS A 428 19.73 1.37 -5.21
CA LYS A 428 19.25 1.47 -6.60
C LYS A 428 18.54 0.22 -7.14
N ARG A 429 17.94 -0.61 -6.28
CA ARG A 429 17.19 -1.80 -6.68
C ARG A 429 15.93 -1.45 -7.49
N TRP A 430 15.38 -0.25 -7.35
CA TRP A 430 14.29 0.19 -8.24
C TRP A 430 14.66 0.24 -9.74
N ASP A 431 15.94 0.46 -10.07
CA ASP A 431 16.44 0.42 -11.45
C ASP A 431 16.60 -1.04 -11.95
N VAL A 432 16.74 -1.98 -11.02
CA VAL A 432 16.76 -3.44 -11.25
C VAL A 432 15.34 -3.97 -11.48
N LEU A 433 14.41 -3.54 -10.63
CA LEU A 433 13.05 -4.06 -10.52
C LEU A 433 12.07 -3.51 -11.56
N VAL A 434 12.07 -2.21 -11.80
CA VAL A 434 11.08 -1.55 -12.69
C VAL A 434 11.70 -0.63 -13.75
N GLY A 435 12.98 -0.27 -13.61
CA GLY A 435 13.62 0.69 -14.49
C GLY A 435 12.98 2.08 -14.38
N ASP A 436 12.69 2.71 -15.52
CA ASP A 436 11.97 3.99 -15.61
C ASP A 436 10.93 3.97 -16.75
N PRO A 437 9.65 3.68 -16.43
CA PRO A 437 8.55 3.72 -17.40
C PRO A 437 8.35 5.08 -18.08
N ALA A 438 8.70 6.20 -17.44
CA ALA A 438 8.50 7.53 -18.01
C ALA A 438 9.43 7.79 -19.23
N THR A 439 10.59 7.13 -19.28
CA THR A 439 11.52 7.16 -20.42
C THR A 439 11.50 5.87 -21.26
N ASN A 440 10.56 4.95 -21.00
CA ASN A 440 10.53 3.60 -21.57
C ASN A 440 11.84 2.80 -21.34
N THR A 441 12.55 3.08 -20.25
CA THR A 441 13.76 2.35 -19.85
C THR A 441 13.34 1.07 -19.11
N PRO A 442 13.58 -0.13 -19.66
CA PRO A 442 13.16 -1.39 -19.03
C PRO A 442 13.95 -1.68 -17.74
N PRO A 443 13.43 -2.56 -16.86
CA PRO A 443 14.15 -3.11 -15.71
C PRO A 443 15.56 -3.59 -16.09
N SER A 444 16.57 -3.31 -15.27
CA SER A 444 17.95 -3.75 -15.58
C SER A 444 18.19 -5.25 -15.33
N ASP A 445 17.39 -5.92 -14.50
CA ASP A 445 17.30 -7.38 -14.53
C ASP A 445 16.46 -7.85 -15.72
N PRO A 446 16.97 -8.70 -16.62
CA PRO A 446 16.15 -9.35 -17.63
C PRO A 446 15.05 -10.28 -17.07
N PHE A 447 15.14 -10.85 -15.87
CA PHE A 447 14.04 -11.66 -15.31
C PHE A 447 12.78 -10.82 -15.03
N MET A 448 12.95 -9.54 -14.70
CA MET A 448 11.86 -8.58 -14.50
C MET A 448 11.28 -8.01 -15.80
N ARG A 449 11.75 -8.45 -16.99
CA ARG A 449 11.19 -8.00 -18.27
C ARG A 449 10.10 -8.96 -18.74
N GLU A 450 8.88 -8.47 -18.88
CA GLU A 450 7.80 -9.20 -19.55
C GLU A 450 8.21 -9.50 -21.00
N SER A 451 8.01 -10.73 -21.46
CA SER A 451 8.24 -11.09 -22.86
C SER A 451 7.51 -12.37 -23.25
N LEU A 452 7.08 -12.47 -24.50
CA LEU A 452 6.57 -13.69 -25.15
C LEU A 452 7.70 -14.58 -25.70
N ALA A 453 8.93 -14.07 -25.77
CA ALA A 453 10.08 -14.71 -26.38
C ALA A 453 11.18 -14.99 -25.33
N PRO A 454 11.98 -16.06 -25.48
CA PRO A 454 13.12 -16.33 -24.60
C PRO A 454 14.06 -15.12 -24.52
N ARG A 455 14.35 -14.69 -23.30
CA ARG A 455 15.20 -13.54 -23.00
C ARG A 455 16.67 -13.98 -22.92
N SER A 456 17.57 -13.03 -22.71
CA SER A 456 18.98 -13.30 -22.47
C SER A 456 19.59 -12.23 -21.59
N GLY A 457 20.72 -12.56 -20.95
CA GLY A 457 21.42 -11.69 -20.01
C GLY A 457 21.70 -12.38 -18.68
N THR A 458 21.80 -11.58 -17.63
CA THR A 458 22.25 -12.01 -16.30
C THR A 458 21.58 -11.13 -15.25
N ASN A 459 21.10 -11.71 -14.15
CA ASN A 459 20.61 -10.92 -13.01
C ASN A 459 21.78 -10.08 -12.44
N PRO A 460 21.61 -8.76 -12.26
CA PRO A 460 22.70 -7.86 -11.87
C PRO A 460 23.11 -7.95 -10.39
N ILE A 461 22.39 -8.72 -9.58
CA ILE A 461 22.60 -8.89 -8.14
C ILE A 461 23.36 -10.18 -7.82
N THR A 462 22.94 -11.31 -8.41
CA THR A 462 23.55 -12.63 -8.15
C THR A 462 24.62 -13.02 -9.17
N GLY A 463 24.53 -12.49 -10.40
CA GLY A 463 25.32 -12.99 -11.53
C GLY A 463 24.73 -14.25 -12.19
N ASP A 464 23.52 -14.66 -11.84
CA ASP A 464 22.82 -15.79 -12.48
C ASP A 464 22.47 -15.46 -13.94
N ALA A 465 23.05 -16.22 -14.87
CA ALA A 465 22.75 -16.09 -16.31
C ALA A 465 21.42 -16.77 -16.68
N ILE A 466 20.68 -16.17 -17.60
CA ILE A 466 19.45 -16.78 -18.16
C ILE A 466 19.81 -18.10 -18.87
N ALA A 467 19.10 -19.17 -18.50
CA ALA A 467 19.22 -20.48 -19.13
C ALA A 467 18.25 -20.61 -20.33
N PRO A 468 18.67 -21.24 -21.44
CA PRO A 468 17.92 -21.24 -22.69
C PRO A 468 16.70 -22.16 -22.65
N GLU A 469 15.73 -21.92 -23.54
CA GLU A 469 14.48 -22.67 -23.67
C GLU A 469 14.64 -24.11 -24.19
N THR A 470 15.88 -24.51 -24.48
CA THR A 470 16.30 -25.87 -24.83
C THR A 470 16.88 -26.65 -23.64
N SER A 471 16.87 -26.08 -22.43
CA SER A 471 17.24 -26.77 -21.20
C SER A 471 16.29 -27.93 -20.88
N THR A 472 16.86 -29.00 -20.31
CA THR A 472 16.15 -30.11 -19.65
C THR A 472 16.56 -30.22 -18.17
N ASN A 473 16.92 -29.10 -17.56
CA ASN A 473 17.23 -28.97 -16.15
C ASN A 473 16.45 -27.77 -15.58
N PRO A 474 15.37 -28.00 -14.82
CA PRO A 474 14.52 -26.93 -14.29
C PRO A 474 15.18 -26.13 -13.15
N ARG A 475 16.43 -26.47 -12.79
CA ARG A 475 17.26 -25.77 -11.81
C ARG A 475 18.60 -25.34 -12.41
N GLN A 476 18.70 -25.18 -13.75
CA GLN A 476 19.91 -24.63 -14.39
C GLN A 476 20.16 -23.17 -13.96
N ASN A 477 19.07 -22.40 -13.79
CA ASN A 477 19.08 -21.09 -13.18
C ASN A 477 18.35 -21.13 -11.82
N ALA A 478 18.89 -20.44 -10.81
CA ALA A 478 18.35 -20.47 -9.44
C ALA A 478 17.12 -19.57 -9.21
N ILE A 479 16.80 -18.66 -10.15
CA ILE A 479 15.69 -17.71 -10.11
C ILE A 479 14.46 -18.31 -10.83
N ASN A 480 14.55 -18.59 -12.13
CA ASN A 480 13.42 -19.06 -12.94
C ASN A 480 13.56 -20.47 -13.54
N GLY A 481 14.64 -21.19 -13.24
CA GLY A 481 14.93 -22.50 -13.81
C GLY A 481 15.52 -22.42 -15.21
N HIS A 482 14.72 -21.97 -16.18
CA HIS A 482 15.13 -21.52 -17.51
C HIS A 482 13.96 -20.82 -18.23
N GLU A 483 14.24 -20.14 -19.35
CA GLU A 483 13.18 -19.64 -20.23
C GLU A 483 12.32 -20.79 -20.78
N GLN A 484 11.06 -20.49 -21.08
CA GLN A 484 10.14 -21.42 -21.73
C GLN A 484 9.89 -21.01 -23.19
N LYS A 485 9.22 -21.87 -23.96
CA LYS A 485 8.86 -21.62 -25.36
C LYS A 485 7.33 -21.55 -25.54
N PRO A 486 6.67 -20.51 -25.00
CA PRO A 486 5.21 -20.45 -24.87
C PRO A 486 4.44 -20.23 -26.19
N ASN A 487 5.11 -20.32 -27.35
CA ASN A 487 4.54 -20.19 -28.70
C ASN A 487 3.65 -18.94 -28.96
N GLY A 488 3.73 -17.92 -28.09
CA GLY A 488 2.96 -16.68 -28.15
C GLY A 488 1.70 -16.63 -27.26
N THR A 489 1.41 -17.67 -26.47
CA THR A 489 0.22 -17.75 -25.60
C THR A 489 0.49 -17.49 -24.11
N ASP A 490 1.75 -17.31 -23.72
CA ASP A 490 2.17 -17.10 -22.33
C ASP A 490 3.50 -16.29 -22.28
N LEU A 491 3.82 -15.73 -21.11
CA LEU A 491 5.02 -14.92 -20.85
C LEU A 491 6.22 -15.76 -20.36
N GLN A 492 7.40 -15.15 -20.30
CA GLN A 492 8.56 -15.67 -19.61
C GLN A 492 8.48 -15.43 -18.09
N LEU A 493 8.90 -16.43 -17.31
CA LEU A 493 8.76 -16.43 -15.86
C LEU A 493 9.79 -15.50 -15.19
N ALA A 494 9.35 -14.70 -14.21
CA ALA A 494 10.23 -13.89 -13.36
C ALA A 494 10.94 -14.76 -12.31
N CYS A 495 10.22 -15.69 -11.68
CA CYS A 495 10.80 -16.60 -10.69
C CYS A 495 10.03 -17.93 -10.58
N THR A 496 10.64 -18.91 -9.91
CA THR A 496 10.05 -20.23 -9.64
C THR A 496 10.38 -20.74 -8.24
N PHE A 497 9.51 -21.58 -7.68
CA PHE A 497 9.68 -22.24 -6.38
C PHE A 497 9.21 -23.70 -6.45
N ALA A 498 9.74 -24.60 -5.63
CA ALA A 498 9.39 -26.03 -5.69
C ALA A 498 7.98 -26.30 -5.15
N LEU A 499 7.36 -27.39 -5.58
CA LEU A 499 6.10 -27.90 -5.05
C LEU A 499 6.25 -29.37 -4.64
N ASP A 500 5.35 -29.84 -3.78
CA ASP A 500 5.04 -31.27 -3.74
C ASP A 500 4.48 -31.65 -5.13
N PRO A 501 5.00 -32.69 -5.83
CA PRO A 501 4.64 -32.94 -7.23
C PRO A 501 3.15 -33.19 -7.44
N GLN A 502 2.50 -32.40 -8.30
CA GLN A 502 1.07 -32.50 -8.63
C GLN A 502 0.88 -33.10 -10.02
N PRO A 503 0.37 -34.34 -10.17
CA PRO A 503 0.02 -34.90 -11.47
C PRO A 503 -1.13 -34.11 -12.11
N CYS A 504 -0.91 -33.53 -13.30
CA CYS A 504 -1.92 -32.68 -13.93
C CYS A 504 -3.05 -33.52 -14.54
N ALA A 505 -4.29 -33.20 -14.14
CA ALA A 505 -5.49 -33.67 -14.82
C ALA A 505 -5.86 -32.73 -16.00
N ALA A 506 -6.94 -33.06 -16.70
CA ALA A 506 -7.49 -32.26 -17.80
C ALA A 506 -8.48 -31.16 -17.33
N ASP A 507 -8.49 -30.82 -16.04
CA ASP A 507 -9.41 -29.89 -15.40
C ASP A 507 -8.93 -28.43 -15.35
N GLY A 508 -7.81 -28.13 -16.01
CA GLY A 508 -7.35 -26.77 -16.32
C GLY A 508 -6.45 -26.10 -15.29
N ARG A 509 -6.50 -26.52 -14.01
CA ARG A 509 -5.85 -25.85 -12.87
C ARG A 509 -4.36 -26.19 -12.67
N CYS A 510 -3.64 -26.49 -13.74
CA CYS A 510 -2.29 -27.07 -13.66
C CYS A 510 -1.47 -26.65 -14.90
N ASP A 511 -0.23 -26.17 -14.72
CA ASP A 511 0.59 -25.58 -15.79
C ASP A 511 1.21 -26.60 -16.77
N CYS A 512 0.97 -27.91 -16.53
CA CYS A 512 1.62 -29.01 -17.25
C CYS A 512 0.61 -29.98 -17.84
N ARG A 513 -0.45 -29.47 -18.49
CA ARG A 513 -1.49 -30.32 -19.08
C ARG A 513 -0.91 -31.15 -20.24
N PRO A 514 -1.28 -32.44 -20.35
CA PRO A 514 -0.95 -33.23 -21.53
C PRO A 514 -1.63 -32.65 -22.79
N PRO A 515 -1.11 -32.96 -24.00
CA PRO A 515 -1.78 -32.61 -25.25
C PRO A 515 -3.18 -33.23 -25.32
N SER A 516 -4.15 -32.46 -25.83
CA SER A 516 -5.54 -32.92 -26.00
C SER A 516 -6.02 -32.69 -27.43
N GLU A 517 -6.55 -33.73 -28.08
CA GLU A 517 -7.27 -33.57 -29.36
C GLU A 517 -8.71 -33.03 -29.14
N GLU A 518 -9.22 -33.07 -27.90
CA GLU A 518 -10.57 -32.59 -27.54
C GLU A 518 -10.59 -31.10 -27.15
N ASP A 519 -9.43 -30.51 -26.84
CA ASP A 519 -9.24 -29.06 -26.62
C ASP A 519 -8.32 -28.48 -27.71
N PRO A 520 -8.87 -27.83 -28.76
CA PRO A 520 -8.08 -27.21 -29.83
C PRO A 520 -7.14 -26.07 -29.38
N VAL A 521 -7.34 -25.49 -28.19
CA VAL A 521 -6.45 -24.47 -27.62
C VAL A 521 -5.23 -25.14 -26.97
N ASN A 522 -5.44 -26.27 -26.29
CA ASN A 522 -4.39 -27.13 -25.71
C ASN A 522 -3.92 -28.26 -26.68
N ALA A 523 -4.14 -28.10 -27.99
CA ALA A 523 -3.76 -29.08 -29.01
C ALA A 523 -2.27 -29.52 -28.98
N PRO A 524 -1.27 -28.67 -28.66
CA PRO A 524 0.12 -29.12 -28.53
C PRO A 524 0.47 -29.64 -27.13
N GLY A 525 -0.36 -29.41 -26.10
CA GLY A 525 -0.02 -29.59 -24.69
C GLY A 525 0.91 -28.51 -24.16
N ASP A 526 0.77 -28.13 -22.88
CA ASP A 526 1.70 -27.18 -22.23
C ASP A 526 3.14 -27.72 -22.23
N LEU A 527 3.28 -29.05 -22.23
CA LEU A 527 4.57 -29.75 -22.32
C LEU A 527 5.38 -29.36 -23.58
N ALA A 528 4.72 -28.97 -24.68
CA ALA A 528 5.39 -28.51 -25.89
C ALA A 528 6.06 -27.12 -25.73
N SER A 529 5.70 -26.38 -24.68
CA SER A 529 6.40 -25.15 -24.28
C SER A 529 7.73 -25.42 -23.57
N ASN A 530 8.04 -26.67 -23.23
CA ASN A 530 9.22 -27.05 -22.44
C ASN A 530 9.40 -26.18 -21.19
N SER A 531 8.34 -26.03 -20.38
CA SER A 531 8.38 -25.19 -19.19
C SER A 531 9.21 -25.85 -18.08
N PRO A 532 10.05 -25.10 -17.32
CA PRO A 532 10.76 -25.64 -16.15
C PRO A 532 9.80 -26.19 -15.08
N LEU A 533 8.54 -25.73 -15.07
CA LEU A 533 7.51 -26.18 -14.13
C LEU A 533 7.17 -27.67 -14.26
N CYS A 534 7.39 -28.22 -15.45
CA CYS A 534 6.93 -29.55 -15.86
C CYS A 534 8.06 -30.58 -15.95
N GLN A 535 9.32 -30.19 -15.73
CA GLN A 535 10.46 -31.11 -15.76
C GLN A 535 10.72 -31.69 -14.36
N PRO A 536 11.06 -32.99 -14.23
CA PRO A 536 11.44 -33.57 -12.96
C PRO A 536 12.61 -32.82 -12.29
N PRO A 537 12.64 -32.64 -10.95
CA PRO A 537 13.70 -31.89 -10.26
C PRO A 537 15.13 -32.42 -10.43
N GLY A 538 15.30 -33.66 -10.90
CA GLY A 538 16.60 -34.24 -11.28
C GLY A 538 17.06 -33.90 -12.71
N GLY A 539 16.26 -33.16 -13.47
CA GLY A 539 16.40 -32.96 -14.91
C GLY A 539 15.70 -34.05 -15.72
N GLY A 540 15.15 -33.68 -16.87
CA GLY A 540 14.36 -34.55 -17.75
C GLY A 540 13.58 -33.78 -18.82
N PRO A 541 12.86 -34.48 -19.70
CA PRO A 541 11.83 -33.84 -20.54
C PRO A 541 10.69 -33.30 -19.68
N ALA A 542 9.81 -32.47 -20.26
CA ALA A 542 8.57 -32.09 -19.62
C ALA A 542 7.59 -33.29 -19.52
N GLU A 543 7.00 -33.48 -18.35
CA GLU A 543 6.06 -34.55 -17.99
C GLU A 543 4.72 -33.93 -17.54
N PRO A 544 3.57 -34.67 -17.61
CA PRO A 544 2.27 -34.17 -17.14
C PRO A 544 2.16 -34.16 -15.62
N THR A 545 3.09 -33.46 -14.96
CA THR A 545 3.20 -33.30 -13.50
C THR A 545 3.88 -31.99 -13.24
N GLN A 546 3.25 -31.14 -12.43
CA GLN A 546 3.80 -29.86 -12.03
C GLN A 546 4.69 -30.05 -10.79
N TYR A 547 5.97 -29.67 -10.93
CA TYR A 547 7.01 -29.78 -9.91
C TYR A 547 7.39 -28.44 -9.28
N PHE A 548 7.02 -27.33 -9.94
CA PHE A 548 7.34 -25.97 -9.50
C PHE A 548 6.16 -25.02 -9.73
N GLY A 549 6.01 -24.04 -8.83
CA GLY A 549 5.17 -22.87 -9.01
C GLY A 549 5.97 -21.73 -9.64
N LYS A 550 5.27 -20.84 -10.35
CA LYS A 550 5.82 -19.70 -11.10
C LYS A 550 5.50 -18.35 -10.47
N ALA A 551 6.04 -17.28 -11.05
CA ALA A 551 5.42 -15.96 -11.14
C ALA A 551 5.97 -15.21 -12.37
N TYR A 552 5.23 -14.22 -12.86
CA TYR A 552 5.60 -13.30 -13.94
C TYR A 552 6.04 -11.93 -13.39
N PRO A 553 6.56 -10.98 -14.20
CA PRO A 553 7.03 -9.70 -13.66
C PRO A 553 5.90 -8.77 -13.18
N GLY A 554 5.75 -8.61 -11.87
CA GLY A 554 4.72 -7.76 -11.23
C GLY A 554 5.00 -6.25 -11.31
N LEU A 555 5.30 -5.74 -12.51
CA LEU A 555 5.87 -4.40 -12.74
C LEU A 555 4.98 -3.23 -12.29
N ARG A 556 3.69 -3.25 -12.61
CA ARG A 556 2.75 -2.17 -12.25
C ARG A 556 2.52 -2.09 -10.72
N PRO A 557 2.31 -3.21 -9.99
CA PRO A 557 2.36 -3.20 -8.52
C PRO A 557 3.67 -2.65 -7.95
N LEU A 558 4.82 -3.03 -8.51
CA LEU A 558 6.13 -2.52 -8.08
C LEU A 558 6.31 -1.03 -8.37
N GLU A 559 5.74 -0.49 -9.44
CA GLU A 559 5.75 0.95 -9.72
C GLU A 559 4.92 1.73 -8.69
N VAL A 560 3.75 1.22 -8.28
CA VAL A 560 2.95 1.83 -7.21
C VAL A 560 3.69 1.80 -5.87
N LEU A 561 4.34 0.68 -5.55
CA LEU A 561 5.18 0.53 -4.35
C LEU A 561 6.38 1.51 -4.37
N LYS A 562 7.07 1.68 -5.52
CA LYS A 562 8.10 2.70 -5.72
C LYS A 562 7.55 4.12 -5.51
N GLY A 563 6.34 4.38 -6.02
CA GLY A 563 5.72 5.70 -6.02
C GLY A 563 5.22 6.19 -4.66
N ILE A 564 4.90 5.31 -3.70
CA ILE A 564 4.49 5.68 -2.34
C ILE A 564 5.66 5.77 -1.34
N GLY A 565 6.88 5.40 -1.74
CA GLY A 565 8.10 5.52 -0.92
C GLY A 565 8.06 4.71 0.36
N ASP A 566 8.37 5.32 1.51
CA ASP A 566 8.51 4.67 2.82
C ASP A 566 7.22 4.00 3.38
N ALA A 567 6.09 4.13 2.68
CA ALA A 567 4.84 3.40 2.96
C ALA A 567 4.78 2.00 2.31
N ALA A 568 5.71 1.68 1.41
CA ALA A 568 5.76 0.40 0.70
C ALA A 568 6.54 -0.69 1.45
N ILE A 569 6.02 -1.91 1.34
CA ILE A 569 6.67 -3.17 1.71
C ILE A 569 6.69 -4.05 0.46
N VAL A 570 7.86 -4.52 0.04
CA VAL A 570 8.02 -5.39 -1.14
C VAL A 570 8.40 -6.79 -0.68
N ALA A 571 7.70 -7.80 -1.18
CA ALA A 571 7.95 -9.21 -0.92
C ALA A 571 7.81 -10.03 -2.20
N SER A 572 8.56 -11.13 -2.28
CA SER A 572 8.46 -12.08 -3.38
C SER A 572 7.35 -13.07 -3.13
N ILE A 573 6.54 -13.34 -4.15
CA ILE A 573 5.58 -14.43 -4.16
C ILE A 573 6.24 -15.81 -4.40
N CYS A 574 7.50 -15.84 -4.83
CA CYS A 574 8.34 -17.04 -4.92
C CYS A 574 9.14 -17.23 -3.62
N PRO A 575 8.70 -18.05 -2.65
CA PRO A 575 9.36 -18.19 -1.36
C PRO A 575 10.76 -18.81 -1.50
N LYS A 576 11.74 -18.26 -0.77
CA LYS A 576 13.08 -18.85 -0.64
C LYS A 576 13.08 -20.12 0.22
N VAL A 577 12.42 -20.07 1.38
CA VAL A 577 12.41 -21.15 2.37
C VAL A 577 11.08 -21.89 2.26
N GLN A 578 11.17 -23.19 1.98
CA GLN A 578 10.01 -24.04 1.68
C GLN A 578 9.86 -25.22 2.66
N GLU A 579 10.78 -25.37 3.61
CA GLU A 579 10.69 -26.35 4.69
C GLU A 579 9.92 -25.75 5.87
N LYS A 580 8.76 -26.33 6.18
CA LYS A 580 7.83 -25.79 7.16
C LYS A 580 8.41 -25.81 8.58
N GLY A 581 8.45 -24.63 9.22
CA GLY A 581 9.03 -24.43 10.54
C GLY A 581 10.51 -24.01 10.53
N GLN A 582 11.15 -23.90 9.37
CA GLN A 582 12.41 -23.18 9.24
C GLN A 582 12.16 -21.65 9.20
N PRO A 583 13.01 -20.80 9.80
CA PRO A 583 12.77 -19.36 9.86
C PRO A 583 12.66 -18.68 8.49
N GLY A 584 11.52 -18.05 8.22
CA GLY A 584 11.25 -17.38 6.95
C GLY A 584 10.52 -18.28 5.94
N TYR A 585 9.84 -19.32 6.40
CA TYR A 585 9.06 -20.24 5.57
C TYR A 585 7.92 -19.52 4.84
N GLY A 586 7.74 -19.82 3.55
CA GLY A 586 6.65 -19.28 2.74
C GLY A 586 6.66 -17.75 2.73
N TYR A 587 5.61 -17.14 3.28
CA TYR A 587 5.46 -15.68 3.38
C TYR A 587 5.69 -15.12 4.79
N GLU A 588 6.28 -15.89 5.72
CA GLU A 588 6.81 -15.36 6.99
C GLU A 588 7.69 -14.10 6.79
N PRO A 589 8.58 -13.99 5.78
CA PRO A 589 9.38 -12.78 5.57
C PRO A 589 8.55 -11.54 5.18
N ALA A 590 7.37 -11.72 4.57
CA ALA A 590 6.45 -10.64 4.24
C ALA A 590 5.66 -10.18 5.48
N VAL A 591 5.24 -11.15 6.31
CA VAL A 591 4.64 -10.90 7.64
C VAL A 591 5.62 -10.16 8.54
N ASP A 592 6.88 -10.60 8.60
CA ASP A 592 7.93 -9.97 9.39
C ASP A 592 8.26 -8.56 8.90
N ALA A 593 8.32 -8.31 7.58
CA ALA A 593 8.52 -6.97 7.02
C ALA A 593 7.35 -6.03 7.33
N LEU A 594 6.10 -6.52 7.28
CA LEU A 594 4.92 -5.76 7.69
C LEU A 594 4.96 -5.45 9.20
N VAL A 595 5.21 -6.44 10.05
CA VAL A 595 5.27 -6.27 11.51
C VAL A 595 6.40 -5.34 11.93
N ASP A 596 7.59 -5.44 11.33
CA ASP A 596 8.70 -4.50 11.57
C ASP A 596 8.32 -3.07 11.18
N ARG A 597 7.57 -2.87 10.07
CA ARG A 597 7.13 -1.54 9.65
C ARG A 597 6.05 -0.96 10.55
N LEU A 598 5.13 -1.80 11.03
CA LEU A 598 4.10 -1.40 11.98
C LEU A 598 4.69 -1.07 13.36
N ARG A 599 5.69 -1.84 13.82
CA ARG A 599 6.45 -1.61 15.07
C ARG A 599 6.96 -0.17 15.17
N ASP A 600 7.65 0.34 14.13
CA ASP A 600 8.14 1.73 14.07
C ASP A 600 7.04 2.75 14.44
N VAL A 601 5.84 2.55 13.90
CA VAL A 601 4.72 3.47 14.03
C VAL A 601 4.04 3.32 15.40
N LEU A 602 3.85 2.08 15.85
CA LEU A 602 3.27 1.73 17.15
C LEU A 602 4.16 2.13 18.35
N SER A 603 5.45 2.36 18.12
CA SER A 603 6.43 2.81 19.13
C SER A 603 6.57 4.33 19.27
N GLY A 604 5.99 5.12 18.35
CA GLY A 604 5.99 6.60 18.40
C GLY A 604 6.87 7.28 17.34
N ARG A 605 6.48 8.48 16.90
CA ARG A 605 7.11 9.20 15.77
C ARG A 605 8.24 10.16 16.21
N CYS A 606 9.32 10.17 15.43
CA CYS A 606 10.44 11.13 15.55
C CYS A 606 10.02 12.57 15.20
N LEU A 607 10.76 13.58 15.68
CA LEU A 607 10.43 14.99 15.44
C LEU A 607 11.11 15.57 14.19
N PRO A 608 10.41 16.41 13.40
CA PRO A 608 10.95 16.92 12.14
C PRO A 608 12.08 17.94 12.32
N ARG A 609 12.27 18.49 13.52
CA ARG A 609 13.35 19.40 13.90
C ARG A 609 13.73 19.21 15.38
N PRO A 610 14.95 19.57 15.81
CA PRO A 610 15.29 19.64 17.21
C PRO A 610 14.42 20.65 17.97
N LEU A 611 14.04 20.30 19.20
CA LEU A 611 13.46 21.26 20.15
C LEU A 611 14.58 22.11 20.76
N ALA A 612 14.28 23.38 21.04
CA ALA A 612 15.17 24.23 21.80
C ALA A 612 15.18 23.79 23.28
N VAL A 613 16.16 22.97 23.65
CA VAL A 613 16.42 22.58 25.05
C VAL A 613 17.07 23.76 25.79
N ALA A 614 16.86 23.87 27.10
CA ALA A 614 17.65 24.79 27.91
C ALA A 614 19.13 24.35 27.92
N SER A 615 20.06 25.30 28.09
CA SER A 615 21.51 25.06 27.96
C SER A 615 22.16 24.29 29.12
N ASN A 616 21.37 23.86 30.10
CA ASN A 616 21.75 22.84 31.08
C ASN A 616 21.45 21.43 30.54
N ALA A 617 22.46 20.55 30.54
CA ALA A 617 22.42 19.21 29.95
C ALA A 617 21.50 18.18 30.66
N SER A 618 20.46 18.64 31.35
CA SER A 618 19.48 17.82 32.06
C SER A 618 18.38 17.24 31.16
N GLY A 619 18.22 17.76 29.93
CA GLY A 619 17.13 17.37 29.02
C GLY A 619 15.77 17.99 29.36
N GLU A 620 15.72 18.97 30.26
CA GLU A 620 14.51 19.74 30.60
C GLU A 620 14.05 20.57 29.39
N LEU A 621 12.78 20.44 29.03
CA LEU A 621 12.19 21.19 27.92
C LEU A 621 11.54 22.50 28.41
N PRO A 622 11.72 23.64 27.73
CA PRO A 622 10.90 24.85 27.91
C PRO A 622 9.52 24.70 27.25
N CYS A 623 9.00 23.46 27.19
CA CYS A 623 7.80 23.09 26.48
C CYS A 623 7.03 22.05 27.30
N VAL A 624 5.74 22.29 27.54
CA VAL A 624 4.85 21.32 28.19
C VAL A 624 4.15 20.46 27.15
N VAL A 625 3.78 19.23 27.52
CA VAL A 625 2.94 18.38 26.67
C VAL A 625 1.51 18.39 27.22
N VAL A 626 0.56 18.81 26.40
CA VAL A 626 -0.86 18.88 26.72
C VAL A 626 -1.60 17.76 26.00
N GLU A 627 -2.27 16.91 26.77
CA GLU A 627 -3.26 15.95 26.29
C GLU A 627 -4.60 16.67 26.10
N ALA A 628 -5.06 16.79 24.85
CA ALA A 628 -6.35 17.36 24.51
C ALA A 628 -7.38 16.26 24.25
N ALA A 629 -8.41 16.15 25.09
CA ALA A 629 -9.46 15.13 24.98
C ALA A 629 -10.86 15.77 24.94
N ALA A 630 -11.79 15.16 24.21
CA ALA A 630 -13.21 15.52 24.30
C ALA A 630 -13.80 14.97 25.61
N VAL A 631 -14.60 15.78 26.31
CA VAL A 631 -15.32 15.34 27.51
C VAL A 631 -16.62 14.62 27.10
N PRO A 632 -16.93 13.42 27.62
CA PRO A 632 -18.23 12.77 27.41
C PRO A 632 -19.39 13.66 27.87
N GLN A 633 -20.57 13.55 27.24
CA GLN A 633 -21.71 14.40 27.60
C GLN A 633 -22.10 14.21 29.08
N GLY A 634 -22.11 15.31 29.84
CA GLY A 634 -22.38 15.33 31.28
C GLY A 634 -21.16 15.04 32.17
N GLY A 635 -19.99 14.72 31.60
CA GLY A 635 -18.75 14.56 32.35
C GLY A 635 -18.08 15.88 32.72
N ALA A 636 -17.12 15.81 33.64
CA ALA A 636 -16.19 16.90 33.95
C ALA A 636 -14.80 16.60 33.38
N CYS A 637 -13.98 17.64 33.15
CA CYS A 637 -12.57 17.44 32.81
C CYS A 637 -11.80 16.96 34.05
N SER A 638 -11.32 15.72 34.04
CA SER A 638 -10.43 15.18 35.08
C SER A 638 -9.03 14.90 34.53
N CYS A 639 -8.03 15.47 35.23
CA CYS A 639 -6.61 15.22 35.02
C CYS A 639 -6.01 14.33 36.12
N GLU A 640 -6.85 13.58 36.86
CA GLU A 640 -6.45 12.79 38.05
C GLU A 640 -5.71 11.48 37.72
N LEU A 641 -5.49 11.16 36.44
CA LEU A 641 -4.58 10.09 36.05
C LEU A 641 -3.14 10.45 36.43
N GLN A 642 -2.34 9.42 36.74
CA GLN A 642 -0.97 9.59 37.22
C GLN A 642 -0.12 10.48 36.28
N SER A 643 0.70 11.32 36.91
CA SER A 643 1.60 12.30 36.28
C SER A 643 0.92 13.36 35.40
N ARG A 644 -0.35 13.71 35.67
CA ARG A 644 -1.05 14.79 34.96
C ARG A 644 -1.59 15.86 35.90
N SER A 645 -1.79 17.05 35.34
CA SER A 645 -2.43 18.21 35.98
C SER A 645 -3.30 18.95 34.96
N PRO A 646 -4.27 19.80 35.38
CA PRO A 646 -4.92 20.74 34.47
C PRO A 646 -3.88 21.61 33.77
N ALA A 647 -4.04 21.83 32.47
CA ALA A 647 -3.10 22.66 31.71
C ALA A 647 -3.13 24.14 32.14
N SER A 648 -1.97 24.78 32.11
CA SER A 648 -1.78 26.21 32.34
C SER A 648 -2.65 27.06 31.41
N THR A 649 -2.94 28.31 31.80
CA THR A 649 -3.75 29.24 30.98
C THR A 649 -3.10 29.49 29.62
N GLU A 650 -1.78 29.65 29.64
CA GLU A 650 -0.90 29.93 28.52
C GLU A 650 -0.87 28.75 27.54
N ALA A 651 -0.59 27.52 28.02
CA ALA A 651 -0.62 26.33 27.17
C ALA A 651 -2.04 26.02 26.70
N SER A 652 -3.07 26.21 27.53
CA SER A 652 -4.47 26.00 27.15
C SER A 652 -4.89 26.90 25.99
N ALA A 653 -4.67 28.22 26.09
CA ALA A 653 -5.00 29.16 25.02
C ALA A 653 -4.24 28.84 23.72
N LEU A 654 -2.96 28.48 23.84
CA LEU A 654 -2.08 28.11 22.73
C LEU A 654 -2.55 26.84 22.02
N VAL A 655 -2.89 25.80 22.78
CA VAL A 655 -3.40 24.51 22.28
C VAL A 655 -4.77 24.68 21.63
N ARG A 656 -5.74 25.34 22.30
CA ARG A 656 -7.05 25.62 21.70
C ARG A 656 -6.92 26.40 20.39
N SER A 657 -6.07 27.43 20.34
CA SER A 657 -5.79 28.21 19.12
C SER A 657 -5.22 27.32 18.01
N ARG A 658 -4.29 26.41 18.33
CA ARG A 658 -3.66 25.52 17.36
C ARG A 658 -4.60 24.45 16.81
N LEU A 659 -5.43 23.85 17.66
CA LEU A 659 -6.46 22.88 17.28
C LEU A 659 -7.54 23.55 16.41
N LYS A 660 -7.97 24.77 16.77
CA LYS A 660 -8.89 25.60 15.96
C LYS A 660 -8.32 25.89 14.57
N GLY A 661 -7.05 26.31 14.50
CA GLY A 661 -6.34 26.54 13.24
C GLY A 661 -6.11 25.28 12.38
N ARG A 662 -6.46 24.09 12.89
CA ARG A 662 -6.42 22.80 12.18
C ARG A 662 -7.82 22.20 11.93
N LEU A 663 -8.89 22.90 12.32
CA LEU A 663 -10.28 22.41 12.31
C LEU A 663 -10.48 21.16 13.20
N GLU A 664 -9.61 20.96 14.19
CA GLU A 664 -9.70 19.86 15.16
C GLU A 664 -10.71 20.22 16.29
N CYS A 665 -11.05 21.51 16.46
CA CYS A 665 -12.18 22.03 17.26
C CYS A 665 -12.76 23.32 16.64
N ASP A 666 -13.93 23.79 17.12
CA ASP A 666 -14.69 24.95 16.56
C ASP A 666 -15.03 24.81 15.05
N ALA A 667 -15.23 23.58 14.60
CA ALA A 667 -15.57 23.23 13.22
C ALA A 667 -16.86 22.39 13.16
N PRO A 668 -17.50 22.21 11.99
CA PRO A 668 -18.67 21.33 11.84
C PRO A 668 -18.36 19.91 12.36
N ASN A 669 -19.30 19.35 13.12
CA ASN A 669 -19.18 18.03 13.79
C ASN A 669 -18.00 17.89 14.76
N LYS A 670 -17.37 18.99 15.20
CA LYS A 670 -16.36 19.00 16.26
C LYS A 670 -16.90 19.57 17.57
N PRO A 671 -16.31 19.20 18.73
CA PRO A 671 -16.52 19.95 19.96
C PRO A 671 -16.09 21.41 19.80
N ALA A 672 -16.71 22.29 20.60
CA ALA A 672 -16.18 23.64 20.79
C ALA A 672 -14.77 23.54 21.39
N CYS A 673 -13.86 24.43 21.00
CA CYS A 673 -12.49 24.41 21.50
C CYS A 673 -12.44 24.54 23.03
N GLU A 674 -13.37 25.27 23.63
CA GLU A 674 -13.51 25.42 25.08
C GLU A 674 -14.01 24.16 25.80
N SER A 675 -14.73 23.26 25.12
CA SER A 675 -15.23 22.01 25.72
C SER A 675 -14.20 20.86 25.67
N LEU A 676 -12.99 21.11 25.16
CA LEU A 676 -11.87 20.18 25.28
C LEU A 676 -11.27 20.22 26.69
N CYS A 677 -11.11 19.05 27.30
CA CYS A 677 -10.31 18.86 28.50
C CYS A 677 -8.83 18.86 28.12
N LEU A 678 -8.05 19.72 28.77
CA LEU A 678 -6.63 19.90 28.51
C LEU A 678 -5.85 19.55 29.78
N CYS A 679 -5.09 18.47 29.73
CA CYS A 679 -4.24 18.03 30.84
C CYS A 679 -2.78 18.13 30.45
N GLU A 680 -1.96 18.87 31.20
CA GLU A 680 -0.51 18.78 31.08
C GLU A 680 -0.05 17.43 31.64
N LEU A 681 0.72 16.69 30.84
CA LEU A 681 1.52 15.55 31.26
C LEU A 681 2.82 16.09 31.87
N ALA A 682 3.30 15.49 32.96
CA ALA A 682 4.57 15.86 33.57
C ALA A 682 5.76 15.31 32.76
N GLN A 683 6.83 16.10 32.66
CA GLN A 683 8.12 15.58 32.18
C GLN A 683 8.67 14.59 33.22
N SER A 684 9.28 13.50 32.77
CA SER A 684 10.01 12.57 33.65
C SER A 684 11.13 13.33 34.37
N THR A 685 11.39 12.97 35.63
CA THR A 685 12.46 13.59 36.46
C THR A 685 13.24 12.52 37.22
N GLY A 686 14.45 12.86 37.68
CA GLY A 686 15.32 11.94 38.43
C GLY A 686 15.61 10.63 37.68
N ASP A 687 15.60 9.51 38.39
CA ASP A 687 15.87 8.18 37.82
C ASP A 687 14.92 7.84 36.65
N ALA A 688 13.65 8.27 36.71
CA ALA A 688 12.69 8.05 35.63
C ALA A 688 13.06 8.84 34.36
N LEU A 689 13.69 10.02 34.49
CA LEU A 689 14.25 10.74 33.35
C LEU A 689 15.48 10.02 32.78
N THR A 690 16.37 9.53 33.64
CA THR A 690 17.53 8.73 33.21
C THR A 690 17.12 7.49 32.44
N GLN A 691 16.12 6.75 32.92
CA GLN A 691 15.54 5.60 32.24
C GLN A 691 14.86 6.01 30.91
N CYS A 692 14.07 7.08 30.91
CA CYS A 692 13.39 7.57 29.69
C CYS A 692 14.39 8.03 28.62
N LEU A 693 15.53 8.63 29.01
CA LEU A 693 16.53 9.10 28.07
C LEU A 693 17.41 7.97 27.51
N ASN A 694 17.69 6.91 28.27
CA ASN A 694 18.76 5.97 27.91
C ASN A 694 18.29 4.51 27.70
N ASP A 695 17.31 4.03 28.47
CA ASP A 695 16.93 2.62 28.48
C ASP A 695 15.87 2.33 27.41
N VAL A 696 16.04 1.27 26.61
CA VAL A 696 15.08 0.89 25.54
C VAL A 696 13.66 0.64 26.06
N GLN A 697 13.49 0.36 27.36
CA GLN A 697 12.17 0.17 28.00
C GLN A 697 11.60 1.47 28.59
N GLY A 698 12.42 2.30 29.25
CA GLY A 698 11.95 3.48 29.99
C GLY A 698 11.27 3.13 31.34
N PRO A 699 10.81 4.13 32.11
CA PRO A 699 10.13 3.92 33.40
C PRO A 699 8.67 3.44 33.22
N ASP A 700 8.18 2.68 34.21
CA ASP A 700 6.74 2.34 34.36
C ASP A 700 5.86 3.57 34.68
N VAL A 701 6.46 4.64 35.21
CA VAL A 701 5.76 5.86 35.64
C VAL A 701 5.39 6.71 34.42
N PRO A 702 4.10 7.06 34.23
CA PRO A 702 3.65 7.99 33.18
C PRO A 702 4.49 9.26 33.09
N GLY A 703 4.90 9.64 31.88
CA GLY A 703 5.62 10.87 31.61
C GLY A 703 6.19 10.94 30.20
N TYR A 704 7.08 11.90 29.98
CA TYR A 704 7.82 12.04 28.71
C TYR A 704 9.24 12.57 28.92
N CYS A 705 10.08 12.42 27.90
CA CYS A 705 11.39 13.06 27.82
C CYS A 705 11.77 13.36 26.35
N TYR A 706 12.83 14.16 26.16
CA TYR A 706 13.33 14.52 24.84
C TYR A 706 14.69 13.90 24.57
N VAL A 707 14.73 13.00 23.59
CA VAL A 707 15.92 12.26 23.18
C VAL A 707 16.46 12.89 21.91
N HIS A 708 17.67 13.43 21.98
CA HIS A 708 18.38 14.10 20.89
C HIS A 708 19.90 13.90 21.05
N PRO A 709 20.42 12.69 20.76
CA PRO A 709 21.82 12.34 21.01
C PRO A 709 22.83 12.94 19.99
N PHE A 710 22.37 13.67 18.98
CA PHE A 710 23.18 14.17 17.87
C PHE A 710 23.01 15.69 17.65
N GLY A 711 23.48 16.51 18.58
CA GLY A 711 23.50 17.98 18.46
C GLY A 711 24.36 18.65 19.54
N ASP A 712 24.33 19.98 19.60
CA ASP A 712 25.22 20.79 20.46
C ASP A 712 25.09 20.50 21.97
N SER A 713 23.90 20.04 22.39
CA SER A 713 23.62 19.52 23.73
C SER A 713 22.96 18.14 23.60
N PRO A 714 23.73 17.04 23.55
CA PRO A 714 23.19 15.72 23.27
C PRO A 714 22.47 15.14 24.50
N SER A 715 21.26 14.61 24.31
CA SER A 715 20.45 13.97 25.36
C SER A 715 20.01 12.54 24.99
N GLY A 716 20.31 11.58 25.87
CA GLY A 716 19.84 10.19 25.76
C GLY A 716 20.64 9.29 24.82
N ASN A 717 20.11 8.09 24.57
CA ASN A 717 20.77 7.04 23.80
C ASN A 717 20.49 7.17 22.28
N ALA A 718 21.56 7.05 21.47
CA ALA A 718 21.54 6.95 20.02
C ALA A 718 20.58 5.87 19.47
N ASP A 719 20.51 4.71 20.13
CA ASP A 719 19.69 3.58 19.67
C ASP A 719 18.20 3.94 19.59
N LEU A 720 17.72 4.79 20.49
CA LEU A 720 16.31 5.20 20.55
C LEU A 720 15.89 6.01 19.32
N VAL A 721 16.83 6.72 18.66
CA VAL A 721 16.59 7.48 17.43
C VAL A 721 17.17 6.80 16.19
N ALA A 722 17.59 5.53 16.28
CA ALA A 722 18.20 4.79 15.17
C ALA A 722 17.34 4.80 13.92
N ASN A 723 16.02 4.61 14.05
CA ASN A 723 15.07 4.51 12.94
C ASN A 723 14.59 5.88 12.41
N CYS A 724 14.90 6.99 13.09
CA CYS A 724 14.60 8.34 12.61
C CYS A 724 15.38 8.68 11.33
N GLU A 725 14.87 9.57 10.48
CA GLU A 725 15.59 10.03 9.28
C GLU A 725 16.91 10.74 9.62
N GLU A 726 17.85 10.79 8.67
CA GLU A 726 19.07 11.57 8.80
C GLU A 726 18.75 13.07 8.90
N GLY A 727 19.44 13.80 9.77
CA GLY A 727 19.08 15.18 10.14
C GLY A 727 17.79 15.31 10.99
N LYS A 728 17.08 14.21 11.28
CA LYS A 728 15.91 14.17 12.17
C LYS A 728 16.08 13.23 13.37
N LYS A 729 17.31 13.07 13.85
CA LYS A 729 17.69 12.13 14.93
C LYS A 729 17.28 12.64 16.34
N GLN A 730 16.00 12.95 16.50
CA GLN A 730 15.37 13.36 17.74
C GLN A 730 13.95 12.80 17.87
N LEU A 731 13.51 12.54 19.10
CA LEU A 731 12.13 12.17 19.41
C LEU A 731 11.65 12.76 20.75
N LEU A 732 10.34 12.97 20.85
CA LEU A 732 9.67 13.15 22.14
C LEU A 732 9.16 11.77 22.57
N ARG A 733 9.80 11.18 23.58
CA ARG A 733 9.48 9.85 24.06
C ARG A 733 8.36 9.93 25.09
N PHE A 734 7.35 9.09 24.94
CA PHE A 734 6.35 8.84 25.97
C PHE A 734 6.65 7.54 26.69
N VAL A 735 6.45 7.52 28.00
CA VAL A 735 6.82 6.41 28.89
C VAL A 735 5.77 6.21 29.98
N GLY A 736 5.75 5.00 30.56
CA GLY A 736 4.74 4.54 31.51
C GLY A 736 3.38 4.20 30.88
N LYS A 737 2.50 3.61 31.69
CA LYS A 737 1.20 3.10 31.22
C LYS A 737 0.28 4.23 30.74
N ASP A 738 -0.59 3.93 29.77
CA ASP A 738 -1.67 4.80 29.28
C ASP A 738 -1.20 6.23 28.94
N THR A 739 -0.04 6.35 28.30
CA THR A 739 0.64 7.64 28.06
C THR A 739 1.15 7.74 26.61
N PRO A 740 0.67 8.72 25.81
CA PRO A 740 -0.45 9.62 26.07
C PRO A 740 -1.77 8.91 26.40
N ARG A 741 -2.68 9.62 27.07
CA ARG A 741 -4.00 9.13 27.49
C ARG A 741 -4.78 8.60 26.28
N PRO A 742 -5.41 7.40 26.38
CA PRO A 742 -6.27 6.87 25.32
C PRO A 742 -7.34 7.88 24.88
N GLY A 743 -7.48 8.08 23.57
CA GLY A 743 -8.43 9.03 22.97
C GLY A 743 -8.08 10.52 23.13
N ALA A 744 -6.87 10.88 23.59
CA ALA A 744 -6.39 12.26 23.66
C ALA A 744 -5.36 12.57 22.56
N THR A 745 -5.45 13.77 21.98
CA THR A 745 -4.43 14.31 21.08
C THR A 745 -3.33 14.96 21.92
N ALA A 746 -2.11 14.41 21.90
CA ALA A 746 -0.96 15.07 22.51
C ALA A 746 -0.49 16.27 21.68
N VAL A 747 -0.17 17.38 22.35
CA VAL A 747 0.31 18.63 21.74
C VAL A 747 1.47 19.18 22.55
N ILE A 748 2.63 19.46 21.94
CA ILE A 748 3.71 20.17 22.64
C ILE A 748 3.53 21.69 22.50
N ALA A 749 3.60 22.36 23.63
CA ALA A 749 3.39 23.79 23.80
C ALA A 749 4.68 24.41 24.34
N CYS A 750 5.55 24.90 23.44
CA CYS A 750 6.78 25.59 23.81
C CYS A 750 6.47 27.02 24.23
N LEU A 751 6.47 27.27 25.54
CA LEU A 751 6.23 28.59 26.11
C LEU A 751 7.55 29.38 26.05
N GLY A 752 7.50 30.57 25.44
CA GLY A 752 8.70 31.25 24.95
C GLY A 752 9.70 31.64 26.03
N ALA A 753 10.73 30.82 26.25
CA ALA A 753 11.92 31.19 26.99
C ALA A 753 12.67 32.33 26.26
N THR A 754 13.07 33.36 27.01
CA THR A 754 13.97 34.40 26.51
C THR A 754 15.37 33.84 26.39
N LEU A 755 15.85 33.66 25.15
CA LEU A 755 17.28 33.52 24.89
C LEU A 755 18.01 34.79 25.39
N HIS A 756 19.09 34.57 26.14
CA HIS A 756 20.00 35.60 26.64
C HIS A 756 21.36 35.50 25.93
#